data_AF-A0A7I7MKC4-F1
#
_entry.id   AF-A0A7I7MKC4-F1
#
_cell.length_a   1.000
_cell.length_b   1.000
_cell.length_c   1.000
_cell.angle_alpha   90.00
_cell.angle_beta   90.00
_cell.angle_gamma   90.00
#
_symmetry.space_group_name_H-M   'P 1'
#
loop_
_entity.id
_entity.type
_entity.pdbx_description
1 polymer ?
#
loop_
_entity_poly.entity_id
_entity_poly.type
_entity_poly.pdbx_seq_one_letter_code
_entity_poly.pdbx_strand_id
1 'polypeptide(L)'
;MSFVITAPRTLASVASDLGGIGSAIGEANAMAAVRTTALMPAAGDEVSAAIAALFSSYARDYQTLGAQAAAFHAQFVQTLTTAEHLYAAADVGNGVLLRAAEQQVLGVINAPTNTLLGRPLIGDGTHGAPGTGQNGGAGGILWGNGGNGGSGAPGQPGGRGGDAGLFGHGGQGGVGGPGMAGAAGAAGLPGGNGINGGSGGIGGAGGAGGNGGLLYGNGGAGGRGGSGGLGGPGGMGGVGIVASPTGGSGGIGGIGGTGGAGGAGGHGSALFGQPGINGDGGVGGMGGQGGAGGTGWAAEGVAVDGSGQGGRGGDGGTGGVGGPAGGAGASQGAGGHGGDGGHGGTGGQGGNGAGAGGDGGAGGTGGTGGNGSIGGAAGNGGDGGRGGDGGVAIANGNGGDGGNGGDGGAGGIGGIGGDGGVTTVSGGGGNGGNGGAGGQGTNGGAGINGPGGLGGSGGDGGNGGAGGTPGLGSSREAAAAAGVYFGSGGSGGAGGNGGDGGAGDNGAVGGNPGFAGGNGGAGGRGGQGGAASPPNLNQDWHGLFGSNGNGGPGGDGGGGGVGGAGGTGVGSAGGTGGDGGDGGAAGAGGAPGNGYHQQPAPQGLPIGTGGAGGQGGAGGAGGHGGQGDIGFDGGQGGAGGLGGSGGAGGDGSGTFNAQANNGGHGGAGGAGGSGGTGGTGGAGANGGRGGDAGHGGDGGNAGHGGTAEFPGRGAYGGEGGSGGAGGNAGGAGSGGAAGAGGSGGFGGNGADGGDGGNGGNGGFGGINGTFGTNGAGGTGGLGTLLGGHNGNIGLNGATGGIGSTTLTNATVPLQIVNTTEPVVFISLNGGPMVPVLLDTGSTGLVMDSQFLTQNFGPVIGTGTAGYAGGLTYNYNTYSTTVDFGNGLVTLPTSVNVVTSSSPGTLGNFLSRSGAVGVLGIGPNNGFPGTSSIVTAMPGLLNNGVLIDESAGILQFGPNTSTGNVTISGAPISNVAVQINNGPLQQAPVMFDSGGINGTIPSALVGLPSGGFVPAGTTISVYTSDGQTLLYSYTTTATNTPFVTSGGVMNTGHVPFAQQPIYVSYSPTAIGTTTFN
;
A
#
# COMPACT_ATOMS: atom_id res chain seq x y z
N MET A 1 -61.13 -2.85 -38.92
CA MET A 1 -61.00 -4.04 -38.06
C MET A 1 -60.10 -3.65 -36.90
N SER A 2 -60.59 -3.65 -35.66
CA SER A 2 -59.78 -3.30 -34.50
C SER A 2 -58.86 -4.47 -34.18
N PHE A 3 -57.55 -4.25 -34.26
CA PHE A 3 -56.57 -5.20 -33.76
C PHE A 3 -56.67 -5.24 -32.24
N VAL A 4 -57.02 -6.40 -31.69
CA VAL A 4 -56.94 -6.63 -30.24
C VAL A 4 -55.52 -7.15 -29.98
N ILE A 5 -54.67 -6.30 -29.41
CA ILE A 5 -53.34 -6.68 -28.92
C ILE A 5 -53.53 -7.21 -27.50
N THR A 6 -53.13 -8.46 -27.24
CA THR A 6 -53.09 -9.03 -25.88
C THR A 6 -51.63 -9.26 -25.48
N ALA A 7 -51.30 -9.13 -24.19
CA ALA A 7 -49.97 -9.36 -23.65
C ALA A 7 -50.02 -10.51 -22.62
N PRO A 8 -49.90 -11.79 -23.06
CA PRO A 8 -50.14 -12.94 -22.19
C PRO A 8 -49.25 -12.96 -20.93
N ARG A 9 -47.96 -12.61 -21.05
CA ARG A 9 -47.06 -12.53 -19.89
C ARG A 9 -47.50 -11.48 -18.85
N THR A 10 -48.08 -10.38 -19.29
CA THR A 10 -48.60 -9.34 -18.38
C THR A 10 -49.87 -9.82 -17.68
N LEU A 11 -50.74 -10.55 -18.39
CA LEU A 11 -51.94 -11.16 -17.80
C LEU A 11 -51.59 -12.25 -16.77
N ALA A 12 -50.54 -13.04 -17.01
CA ALA A 12 -50.03 -14.04 -16.08
C ALA A 12 -49.55 -13.41 -14.76
N SER A 13 -48.76 -12.33 -14.85
CA SER A 13 -48.30 -11.58 -13.67
C SER A 13 -49.48 -11.01 -12.89
N VAL A 14 -50.42 -10.37 -13.59
CA VAL A 14 -51.61 -9.78 -12.96
C VAL A 14 -52.50 -10.85 -12.30
N ALA A 15 -52.67 -12.03 -12.90
CA ALA A 15 -53.42 -13.13 -12.31
C ALA A 15 -52.73 -13.66 -11.04
N SER A 16 -51.40 -13.77 -11.03
CA SER A 16 -50.62 -14.17 -9.86
C SER A 16 -50.72 -13.15 -8.72
N ASP A 17 -50.56 -11.86 -9.03
CA ASP A 17 -50.68 -10.76 -8.06
C ASP A 17 -52.08 -10.70 -7.46
N LEU A 18 -53.12 -10.81 -8.29
CA LEU A 18 -54.51 -10.87 -7.85
C LEU A 18 -54.77 -12.11 -6.98
N GLY A 19 -54.19 -13.27 -7.32
CA GLY A 19 -54.24 -14.46 -6.48
C GLY A 19 -53.65 -14.20 -5.09
N GLY A 20 -52.48 -13.56 -5.03
CA GLY A 20 -51.82 -13.17 -3.77
C GLY A 20 -52.66 -12.21 -2.92
N ILE A 21 -53.26 -11.18 -3.54
CA ILE A 21 -54.18 -10.25 -2.85
C ILE A 21 -55.39 -10.99 -2.29
N GLY A 22 -55.98 -11.92 -3.07
CA GLY A 22 -57.10 -12.74 -2.64
C GLY A 22 -56.78 -13.59 -1.41
N SER A 23 -55.62 -14.25 -1.40
CA SER A 23 -55.14 -15.02 -0.25
C SER A 23 -54.93 -14.16 0.99
N ALA A 24 -54.28 -13.00 0.86
CA ALA A 24 -54.01 -12.10 1.97
C ALA A 24 -55.31 -11.56 2.61
N ILE A 25 -56.30 -11.17 1.78
CA ILE A 25 -57.62 -10.73 2.27
C ILE A 25 -58.37 -11.89 2.92
N GLY A 26 -58.29 -13.10 2.35
CA GLY A 26 -58.92 -14.30 2.90
C GLY A 26 -58.40 -14.66 4.29
N GLU A 27 -57.08 -14.64 4.49
CA GLU A 27 -56.45 -14.89 5.78
C GLU A 27 -56.81 -13.82 6.82
N ALA A 28 -56.77 -12.53 6.43
CA ALA A 28 -57.16 -11.43 7.31
C ALA A 28 -58.64 -11.53 7.74
N ASN A 29 -59.54 -11.87 6.81
CA ASN A 29 -60.96 -12.07 7.11
C ASN A 29 -61.20 -13.29 8.02
N ALA A 30 -60.47 -14.38 7.83
CA ALA A 30 -60.55 -15.57 8.69
C ALA A 30 -60.08 -15.27 10.12
N MET A 31 -58.99 -14.51 10.28
CA MET A 31 -58.51 -14.07 11.59
C MET A 31 -59.50 -13.15 12.31
N ALA A 32 -60.12 -12.22 11.58
CA ALA A 32 -61.13 -11.33 12.12
C ALA A 32 -62.41 -12.07 12.53
N ALA A 33 -62.76 -13.17 11.84
CA ALA A 33 -63.97 -13.95 12.11
C ALA A 33 -64.02 -14.47 13.55
N VAL A 34 -62.89 -14.95 14.08
CA VAL A 34 -62.81 -15.57 15.42
C VAL A 34 -63.23 -14.59 16.52
N ARG A 35 -62.82 -13.32 16.43
CA ARG A 35 -63.08 -12.31 17.48
C ARG A 35 -64.40 -11.56 17.31
N THR A 36 -64.98 -11.57 16.11
CA THR A 36 -66.18 -10.77 15.78
C THR A 36 -67.47 -11.58 15.78
N THR A 37 -67.41 -12.90 15.54
CA THR A 37 -68.61 -13.77 15.45
C THR A 37 -69.01 -14.45 16.77
N ALA A 38 -68.18 -14.29 17.79
CA ALA A 38 -68.35 -14.84 19.14
C ALA A 38 -68.25 -13.74 20.21
N LEU A 39 -68.81 -12.56 19.94
CA LEU A 39 -68.85 -11.47 20.92
C LEU A 39 -69.67 -11.89 22.13
N MET A 40 -69.06 -11.84 23.31
CA MET A 40 -69.76 -12.09 24.57
C MET A 40 -70.58 -10.86 25.00
N PRO A 41 -71.72 -11.05 25.67
CA PRO A 41 -72.48 -9.94 26.26
C PRO A 41 -71.59 -9.13 27.23
N ALA A 42 -71.63 -7.80 27.14
CA ALA A 42 -70.83 -6.94 28.02
C ALA A 42 -71.29 -7.01 29.51
N ALA A 43 -72.53 -7.43 29.75
CA ALA A 43 -73.10 -7.74 31.06
C ALA A 43 -74.16 -8.86 30.91
N GLY A 44 -74.59 -9.45 32.04
CA GLY A 44 -75.51 -10.59 32.06
C GLY A 44 -76.99 -10.26 31.78
N ASP A 45 -77.28 -9.05 31.30
CA ASP A 45 -78.63 -8.62 30.97
C ASP A 45 -79.03 -8.93 29.52
N GLU A 46 -80.34 -8.98 29.29
CA GLU A 46 -80.93 -9.37 28.01
C GLU A 46 -80.62 -8.38 26.88
N VAL A 47 -80.39 -7.10 27.20
CA VAL A 47 -80.06 -6.07 26.20
C VAL A 47 -78.62 -6.24 25.74
N SER A 48 -77.68 -6.43 26.67
CA SER A 48 -76.28 -6.74 26.35
C SER A 48 -76.15 -8.04 25.55
N ALA A 49 -76.96 -9.06 25.88
CA ALA A 49 -77.00 -10.31 25.15
C ALA A 49 -77.58 -10.15 23.73
N ALA A 50 -78.66 -9.38 23.57
CA ALA A 50 -79.25 -9.09 22.27
C ALA A 50 -78.32 -8.26 21.37
N ILE A 51 -77.62 -7.27 21.93
CA ILE A 51 -76.65 -6.45 21.20
C ILE A 51 -75.45 -7.30 20.75
N ALA A 52 -74.89 -8.13 21.64
CA ALA A 52 -73.80 -9.04 21.28
C ALA A 52 -74.22 -10.08 20.22
N ALA A 53 -75.47 -10.58 20.30
CA ALA A 53 -76.04 -11.46 19.29
C ALA A 53 -76.23 -10.76 17.93
N LEU A 54 -76.69 -9.50 17.93
CA LEU A 54 -76.86 -8.71 16.71
C LEU A 54 -75.52 -8.47 16.01
N PHE A 55 -74.50 -8.01 16.74
CA PHE A 55 -73.17 -7.81 16.17
C PHE A 55 -72.53 -9.12 15.72
N SER A 56 -72.70 -10.20 16.48
CA SER A 56 -72.24 -11.53 16.07
C SER A 56 -72.97 -12.03 14.81
N SER A 57 -74.26 -11.68 14.63
CA SER A 57 -75.02 -11.97 13.41
C SER A 57 -74.49 -11.20 12.21
N TYR A 58 -74.32 -9.88 12.31
CA TYR A 58 -73.75 -9.07 11.24
C TYR A 58 -72.34 -9.50 10.88
N ALA A 59 -71.53 -9.92 11.86
CA ALA A 59 -70.21 -10.47 11.62
C ALA A 59 -70.29 -11.77 10.80
N ARG A 60 -71.24 -12.68 11.07
CA ARG A 60 -71.43 -13.91 10.28
C ARG A 60 -71.95 -13.63 8.87
N ASP A 61 -72.83 -12.63 8.71
CA ASP A 61 -73.30 -12.19 7.41
C ASP A 61 -72.16 -11.59 6.58
N TYR A 62 -71.31 -10.78 7.21
CA TYR A 62 -70.09 -10.26 6.59
C TYR A 62 -69.13 -11.39 6.17
N GLN A 63 -68.94 -12.41 7.02
CA GLN A 63 -68.11 -13.57 6.68
C GLN A 63 -68.71 -14.37 5.50
N THR A 64 -70.04 -14.47 5.43
CA THR A 64 -70.73 -15.13 4.32
C THR A 64 -70.56 -14.36 3.01
N LEU A 65 -70.72 -13.04 3.05
CA LEU A 65 -70.50 -12.17 1.90
C LEU A 65 -69.02 -12.16 1.47
N GLY A 66 -68.10 -12.15 2.45
CA GLY A 66 -66.66 -12.25 2.23
C GLY A 66 -66.27 -13.56 1.52
N ALA A 67 -66.89 -14.69 1.91
CA ALA A 67 -66.69 -15.98 1.24
C ALA A 67 -67.24 -15.98 -0.20
N GLN A 68 -68.39 -15.35 -0.45
CA GLN A 68 -68.93 -15.19 -1.80
C GLN A 68 -68.04 -14.31 -2.68
N ALA A 69 -67.52 -13.20 -2.13
CA ALA A 69 -66.58 -12.32 -2.82
C ALA A 69 -65.25 -13.04 -3.12
N ALA A 70 -64.74 -13.84 -2.18
CA ALA A 70 -63.55 -14.65 -2.39
C ALA A 70 -63.76 -15.72 -3.48
N ALA A 71 -64.93 -16.36 -3.52
CA ALA A 71 -65.27 -17.32 -4.57
C ALA A 71 -65.37 -16.64 -5.95
N PHE A 72 -65.98 -15.46 -6.03
CA PHE A 72 -66.03 -14.67 -7.26
C PHE A 72 -64.63 -14.24 -7.71
N HIS A 73 -63.80 -13.76 -6.78
CA HIS A 73 -62.41 -13.37 -7.06
C HIS A 73 -61.59 -14.55 -7.57
N ALA A 74 -61.73 -15.73 -6.94
CA ALA A 74 -61.08 -16.96 -7.40
C ALA A 74 -61.54 -17.36 -8.81
N GLN A 75 -62.84 -17.28 -9.10
CA GLN A 75 -63.37 -17.52 -10.44
C GLN A 75 -62.85 -16.50 -11.46
N PHE A 76 -62.73 -15.22 -11.08
CA PHE A 76 -62.18 -14.17 -11.93
C PHE A 76 -60.70 -14.43 -12.25
N VAL A 77 -59.86 -14.73 -11.25
CA VAL A 77 -58.45 -15.07 -11.43
C VAL A 77 -58.28 -16.34 -12.26
N GLN A 78 -59.13 -17.36 -12.02
CA GLN A 78 -59.12 -18.60 -12.81
C GLN A 78 -59.54 -18.37 -14.26
N THR A 79 -60.52 -17.50 -14.50
CA THR A 79 -60.95 -17.12 -15.85
C THR A 79 -59.84 -16.34 -16.56
N LEU A 80 -59.15 -15.45 -15.86
CA LEU A 80 -58.02 -14.68 -16.40
C LEU A 80 -56.84 -15.59 -16.78
N THR A 81 -56.51 -16.56 -15.92
CA THR A 81 -55.49 -17.59 -16.18
C THR A 81 -55.91 -18.48 -17.36
N THR A 82 -57.18 -18.87 -17.43
CA THR A 82 -57.67 -19.68 -18.55
C THR A 82 -57.64 -18.90 -19.87
N ALA A 83 -57.96 -17.61 -19.85
CA ALA A 83 -57.89 -16.75 -21.03
C ALA A 83 -56.44 -16.60 -21.53
N GLU A 84 -55.47 -16.41 -20.63
CA GLU A 84 -54.04 -16.42 -20.97
C GLU A 84 -53.64 -17.70 -21.71
N HIS A 85 -53.97 -18.87 -21.15
CA HIS A 85 -53.61 -20.16 -21.75
C HIS A 85 -54.25 -20.36 -23.12
N LEU A 86 -55.50 -19.93 -23.31
CA LEU A 86 -56.19 -20.01 -24.61
C LEU A 86 -55.58 -19.04 -25.65
N TYR A 87 -55.20 -17.83 -25.24
CA TYR A 87 -54.52 -16.88 -26.13
C TYR A 87 -53.09 -17.33 -26.47
N ALA A 88 -52.33 -17.84 -25.50
CA ALA A 88 -50.99 -18.38 -25.73
C ALA A 88 -51.02 -19.62 -26.63
N ALA A 89 -51.98 -20.53 -26.43
CA ALA A 89 -52.17 -21.70 -27.30
C ALA A 89 -52.59 -21.30 -28.73
N ALA A 90 -53.43 -20.26 -28.86
CA ALA A 90 -53.81 -19.71 -30.16
C ALA A 90 -52.62 -19.06 -30.89
N ASP A 91 -51.75 -18.33 -30.19
CA ASP A 91 -50.54 -17.72 -30.78
C ASP A 91 -49.52 -18.77 -31.24
N VAL A 92 -49.30 -19.83 -30.45
CA VAL A 92 -48.41 -20.93 -30.83
C VAL A 92 -49.00 -21.73 -32.00
N GLY A 93 -50.30 -22.05 -31.97
CA GLY A 93 -50.98 -22.76 -33.04
C GLY A 93 -51.01 -21.98 -34.36
N ASN A 94 -51.34 -20.69 -34.30
CA ASN A 94 -51.30 -19.81 -35.47
C ASN A 94 -49.86 -19.64 -36.00
N GLY A 95 -48.87 -19.50 -35.12
CA GLY A 95 -47.46 -19.41 -35.54
C GLY A 95 -46.94 -20.67 -36.25
N VAL A 96 -47.33 -21.86 -35.79
CA VAL A 96 -46.97 -23.14 -36.42
C VAL A 96 -47.68 -23.32 -37.78
N LEU A 97 -48.96 -22.97 -37.87
CA LEU A 97 -49.72 -23.05 -39.12
C LEU A 97 -49.23 -22.05 -40.18
N LEU A 98 -48.90 -20.83 -39.76
CA LEU A 98 -48.37 -19.81 -40.66
C LEU A 98 -46.97 -20.22 -41.19
N ARG A 99 -46.08 -20.74 -40.33
CA ARG A 99 -44.76 -21.23 -40.78
C ARG A 99 -44.86 -22.44 -41.70
N ALA A 100 -45.78 -23.37 -41.44
CA ALA A 100 -46.00 -24.53 -42.31
C ALA A 100 -46.57 -24.13 -43.68
N ALA A 101 -47.52 -23.20 -43.71
CA ALA A 101 -48.08 -22.65 -44.95
C ALA A 101 -47.04 -21.85 -45.75
N GLU A 102 -46.23 -21.03 -45.08
CA GLU A 102 -45.12 -20.29 -45.69
C GLU A 102 -44.08 -21.24 -46.30
N GLN A 103 -43.68 -22.29 -45.59
CA GLN A 103 -42.75 -23.31 -46.09
C GLN A 103 -43.30 -24.09 -47.29
N GLN A 104 -44.61 -24.39 -47.33
CA GLN A 104 -45.24 -25.04 -48.49
C GLN A 104 -45.27 -24.12 -49.72
N VAL A 105 -45.64 -22.84 -49.54
CA VAL A 105 -45.67 -21.85 -50.63
C VAL A 105 -44.26 -21.58 -51.16
N LEU A 106 -43.28 -21.37 -50.28
CA LEU A 106 -41.88 -21.23 -50.67
C LEU A 106 -41.35 -22.51 -51.33
N GLY A 107 -41.77 -23.70 -50.87
CA GLY A 107 -41.43 -24.98 -51.49
C GLY A 107 -41.88 -25.07 -52.95
N VAL A 108 -43.11 -24.66 -53.27
CA VAL A 108 -43.62 -24.64 -54.65
C VAL A 108 -42.90 -23.60 -55.50
N ILE A 109 -42.66 -22.40 -54.98
CA ILE A 109 -41.95 -21.32 -55.68
C ILE A 109 -40.50 -21.71 -55.98
N ASN A 110 -39.84 -22.39 -55.05
CA ASN A 110 -38.43 -22.76 -55.16
C ASN A 110 -38.20 -24.09 -55.87
N ALA A 111 -39.21 -24.94 -56.08
CA ALA A 111 -39.04 -26.26 -56.68
C ALA A 111 -38.38 -26.23 -58.08
N PRO A 112 -38.75 -25.32 -59.01
CA PRO A 112 -38.10 -25.26 -60.32
C PRO A 112 -36.62 -24.90 -60.25
N THR A 113 -36.25 -23.91 -59.42
CA THR A 113 -34.86 -23.45 -59.29
C THR A 113 -34.00 -24.39 -58.46
N ASN A 114 -34.55 -25.04 -57.44
CA ASN A 114 -33.87 -26.12 -56.73
C ASN A 114 -33.55 -27.29 -57.65
N THR A 115 -34.46 -27.63 -58.58
CA THR A 115 -34.24 -28.73 -59.53
C THR A 115 -33.22 -28.34 -60.62
N LEU A 116 -33.28 -27.10 -61.13
CA LEU A 116 -32.47 -26.68 -62.27
C LEU A 116 -31.07 -26.16 -61.88
N LEU A 117 -30.98 -25.48 -60.73
CA LEU A 117 -29.79 -24.72 -60.31
C LEU A 117 -29.27 -25.14 -58.93
N GLY A 118 -29.94 -26.10 -58.27
CA GLY A 118 -29.56 -26.57 -56.93
C GLY A 118 -29.72 -25.52 -55.83
N ARG A 119 -30.47 -24.43 -56.09
CA ARG A 119 -30.62 -23.29 -55.20
C ARG A 119 -32.05 -22.73 -55.21
N PRO A 120 -32.59 -22.29 -54.06
CA PRO A 120 -33.91 -21.69 -54.01
C PRO A 120 -33.95 -20.37 -54.80
N LEU A 121 -35.13 -19.99 -55.27
CA LEU A 121 -35.35 -18.68 -55.90
C LEU A 121 -35.44 -17.59 -54.83
N ILE A 122 -36.17 -17.86 -53.74
CA ILE A 122 -36.39 -16.97 -52.59
C ILE A 122 -36.24 -17.77 -51.29
N GLY A 123 -35.45 -17.28 -50.34
CA GLY A 123 -35.27 -17.87 -49.02
C GLY A 123 -33.82 -17.83 -48.55
N ASP A 124 -33.61 -17.83 -47.24
CA ASP A 124 -32.28 -17.77 -46.65
C ASP A 124 -31.53 -19.10 -46.81
N GLY A 125 -30.20 -19.02 -46.83
CA GLY A 125 -29.32 -20.17 -46.88
C GLY A 125 -29.32 -20.96 -45.57
N THR A 126 -29.17 -22.29 -45.68
CA THR A 126 -29.06 -23.17 -44.51
C THR A 126 -27.79 -22.89 -43.72
N HIS A 127 -27.90 -22.66 -42.41
CA HIS A 127 -26.73 -22.55 -41.54
C HIS A 127 -25.92 -23.85 -41.53
N GLY A 128 -24.59 -23.76 -41.49
CA GLY A 128 -23.73 -24.90 -41.26
C GLY A 128 -23.89 -25.47 -39.86
N ALA A 129 -23.76 -26.79 -39.70
CA ALA A 129 -23.90 -27.44 -38.40
C ALA A 129 -22.78 -26.99 -37.42
N PRO A 130 -23.10 -26.57 -36.18
CA PRO A 130 -22.09 -26.22 -35.18
C PRO A 130 -21.13 -27.38 -34.88
N GLY A 131 -19.85 -27.06 -34.65
CA GLY A 131 -18.79 -28.03 -34.33
C GLY A 131 -18.30 -28.87 -35.51
N THR A 132 -18.73 -28.59 -36.74
CA THR A 132 -18.34 -29.35 -37.95
C THR A 132 -17.44 -28.59 -38.91
N GLY A 133 -17.35 -27.26 -38.79
CA GLY A 133 -16.71 -26.39 -39.77
C GLY A 133 -17.46 -26.32 -41.11
N GLN A 134 -18.71 -26.80 -41.17
CA GLN A 134 -19.49 -26.82 -42.42
C GLN A 134 -19.83 -25.40 -42.88
N ASN A 135 -19.64 -25.11 -44.17
CA ASN A 135 -20.01 -23.83 -44.74
C ASN A 135 -21.53 -23.59 -44.68
N GLY A 136 -21.92 -22.32 -44.55
CA GLY A 136 -23.30 -21.90 -44.74
C GLY A 136 -23.73 -22.04 -46.19
N GLY A 137 -24.96 -22.47 -46.40
CA GLY A 137 -25.58 -22.54 -47.72
C GLY A 137 -25.81 -21.14 -48.28
N ALA A 138 -25.75 -21.00 -49.61
CA ALA A 138 -26.06 -19.75 -50.27
C ALA A 138 -27.55 -19.40 -50.15
N GLY A 139 -27.87 -18.10 -50.04
CA GLY A 139 -29.23 -17.59 -50.10
C GLY A 139 -29.88 -17.80 -51.47
N GLY A 140 -31.19 -17.59 -51.54
CA GLY A 140 -31.98 -17.70 -52.75
C GLY A 140 -31.51 -16.74 -53.84
N ILE A 141 -31.68 -17.12 -55.11
CA ILE A 141 -31.13 -16.40 -56.27
C ILE A 141 -31.62 -14.94 -56.33
N LEU A 142 -32.89 -14.68 -56.04
CA LEU A 142 -33.45 -13.33 -56.06
C LEU A 142 -33.44 -12.66 -54.69
N TRP A 143 -33.92 -13.36 -53.67
CA TRP A 143 -34.04 -12.78 -52.33
C TRP A 143 -33.68 -13.81 -51.28
N GLY A 144 -32.76 -13.47 -50.39
CA GLY A 144 -32.39 -14.34 -49.27
C GLY A 144 -30.97 -14.05 -48.78
N ASN A 145 -30.83 -14.07 -47.47
CA ASN A 145 -29.54 -13.97 -46.81
C ASN A 145 -28.76 -15.28 -46.99
N GLY A 146 -27.44 -15.21 -46.98
CA GLY A 146 -26.62 -16.42 -46.86
C GLY A 146 -26.71 -17.04 -45.47
N GLY A 147 -26.60 -18.36 -45.38
CA GLY A 147 -26.55 -19.06 -44.09
C GLY A 147 -25.22 -18.81 -43.38
N ASN A 148 -25.21 -18.76 -42.05
CA ASN A 148 -23.95 -18.67 -41.30
C ASN A 148 -23.15 -19.97 -41.40
N GLY A 149 -21.82 -19.88 -41.39
CA GLY A 149 -20.94 -21.03 -41.29
C GLY A 149 -21.00 -21.69 -39.90
N GLY A 150 -20.90 -23.01 -39.86
CA GLY A 150 -20.81 -23.78 -38.63
C GLY A 150 -19.46 -23.60 -37.95
N SER A 151 -19.43 -23.57 -36.62
CA SER A 151 -18.16 -23.55 -35.86
C SER A 151 -17.33 -24.81 -36.10
N GLY A 152 -16.00 -24.73 -35.99
CA GLY A 152 -15.09 -25.86 -36.15
C GLY A 152 -15.08 -26.84 -34.96
N ALA A 153 -14.78 -28.11 -35.22
CA ALA A 153 -14.37 -29.09 -34.19
C ALA A 153 -12.99 -28.73 -33.61
N PRO A 154 -12.52 -29.32 -32.49
CA PRO A 154 -11.20 -29.01 -31.95
C PRO A 154 -10.07 -29.06 -33.00
N GLY A 155 -9.30 -27.97 -33.11
CA GLY A 155 -8.22 -27.75 -34.08
C GLY A 155 -8.67 -27.54 -35.53
N GLN A 156 -9.97 -27.60 -35.82
CA GLN A 156 -10.52 -27.46 -37.18
C GLN A 156 -11.05 -26.04 -37.44
N PRO A 157 -10.97 -25.55 -38.69
CA PRO A 157 -11.46 -24.23 -39.02
C PRO A 157 -12.99 -24.13 -38.95
N GLY A 158 -13.49 -22.91 -38.76
CA GLY A 158 -14.90 -22.59 -38.90
C GLY A 158 -15.31 -22.54 -40.38
N GLY A 159 -16.58 -22.85 -40.66
CA GLY A 159 -17.13 -22.83 -42.00
C GLY A 159 -17.28 -21.41 -42.56
N ARG A 160 -17.10 -21.24 -43.86
CA ARG A 160 -17.39 -19.98 -44.54
C ARG A 160 -18.90 -19.67 -44.47
N GLY A 161 -19.27 -18.41 -44.29
CA GLY A 161 -20.65 -17.94 -44.44
C GLY A 161 -21.12 -18.02 -45.91
N GLY A 162 -22.40 -18.33 -46.11
CA GLY A 162 -22.99 -18.43 -47.44
C GLY A 162 -23.14 -17.06 -48.11
N ASP A 163 -23.01 -17.03 -49.43
CA ASP A 163 -23.25 -15.80 -50.21
C ASP A 163 -24.77 -15.56 -50.38
N ALA A 164 -25.21 -14.31 -50.37
CA ALA A 164 -26.57 -13.93 -50.77
C ALA A 164 -26.75 -13.91 -52.30
N GLY A 165 -28.00 -13.83 -52.77
CA GLY A 165 -28.35 -13.78 -54.19
C GLY A 165 -28.33 -12.36 -54.79
N LEU A 166 -29.45 -11.93 -55.38
CA LEU A 166 -29.58 -10.58 -55.94
C LEU A 166 -29.80 -9.52 -54.84
N PHE A 167 -30.66 -9.84 -53.86
CA PHE A 167 -30.95 -9.05 -52.66
C PHE A 167 -30.77 -9.92 -51.40
N GLY A 168 -30.00 -9.44 -50.42
CA GLY A 168 -29.82 -10.13 -49.14
C GLY A 168 -28.43 -9.94 -48.56
N HIS A 169 -28.27 -10.21 -47.27
CA HIS A 169 -26.98 -10.10 -46.57
C HIS A 169 -26.20 -11.41 -46.64
N GLY A 170 -24.88 -11.32 -46.75
CA GLY A 170 -24.01 -12.49 -46.65
C GLY A 170 -24.05 -13.11 -45.25
N GLY A 171 -23.93 -14.43 -45.17
CA GLY A 171 -23.90 -15.15 -43.90
C GLY A 171 -22.60 -14.90 -43.13
N GLN A 172 -22.63 -14.97 -41.81
CA GLN A 172 -21.44 -14.83 -40.98
C GLN A 172 -20.55 -16.07 -41.10
N GLY A 173 -19.24 -15.90 -41.04
CA GLY A 173 -18.28 -16.99 -40.93
C GLY A 173 -18.37 -17.69 -39.57
N GLY A 174 -18.17 -19.00 -39.56
CA GLY A 174 -18.13 -19.81 -38.33
C GLY A 174 -16.87 -19.58 -37.52
N VAL A 175 -16.96 -19.69 -36.20
CA VAL A 175 -15.80 -19.61 -35.30
C VAL A 175 -14.89 -20.84 -35.46
N GLY A 176 -13.58 -20.67 -35.45
CA GLY A 176 -12.62 -21.77 -35.46
C GLY A 176 -12.68 -22.61 -34.18
N GLY A 177 -12.43 -23.91 -34.27
CA GLY A 177 -12.48 -24.79 -33.10
C GLY A 177 -11.22 -24.69 -32.22
N PRO A 178 -11.33 -24.95 -30.90
CA PRO A 178 -10.22 -24.80 -29.97
C PRO A 178 -9.12 -25.86 -30.20
N GLY A 179 -7.85 -25.55 -29.97
CA GLY A 179 -6.76 -26.51 -30.05
C GLY A 179 -6.87 -27.62 -29.00
N MET A 180 -6.36 -28.82 -29.31
CA MET A 180 -6.33 -29.94 -28.37
C MET A 180 -5.32 -29.68 -27.23
N ALA A 181 -5.62 -30.10 -26.01
CA ALA A 181 -4.66 -30.01 -24.90
C ALA A 181 -3.48 -30.97 -25.09
N GLY A 182 -2.31 -30.59 -24.59
CA GLY A 182 -1.12 -31.41 -24.55
C GLY A 182 -1.20 -32.53 -23.51
N ALA A 183 -0.55 -33.66 -23.78
CA ALA A 183 -0.53 -34.79 -22.86
C ALA A 183 0.31 -34.48 -21.60
N ALA A 184 -0.12 -34.98 -20.44
CA ALA A 184 0.68 -34.88 -19.22
C ALA A 184 1.96 -35.74 -19.31
N GLY A 185 3.05 -35.23 -18.72
CA GLY A 185 4.30 -35.96 -18.56
C GLY A 185 4.19 -37.07 -17.52
N ALA A 186 4.85 -38.21 -17.77
CA ALA A 186 4.90 -39.31 -16.81
C ALA A 186 5.89 -39.03 -15.65
N ALA A 187 5.62 -39.57 -14.47
CA ALA A 187 6.54 -39.48 -13.34
C ALA A 187 7.85 -40.25 -13.61
N GLY A 188 8.95 -39.77 -13.02
CA GLY A 188 10.25 -40.42 -13.06
C GLY A 188 10.26 -41.71 -12.26
N LEU A 189 11.03 -42.69 -12.75
CA LEU A 189 11.40 -43.87 -11.94
C LEU A 189 12.29 -43.43 -10.76
N PRO A 190 12.49 -44.25 -9.71
CA PRO A 190 13.36 -43.89 -8.59
C PRO A 190 14.75 -43.39 -9.04
N GLY A 191 15.15 -42.22 -8.56
CA GLY A 191 16.37 -41.49 -8.95
C GLY A 191 16.35 -40.87 -10.36
N GLY A 192 15.25 -40.99 -11.10
CA GLY A 192 15.09 -40.48 -12.47
C GLY A 192 14.19 -39.25 -12.55
N ASN A 193 14.39 -38.44 -13.59
CA ASN A 193 13.63 -37.21 -13.82
C ASN A 193 12.21 -37.52 -14.34
N GLY A 194 11.28 -36.61 -14.05
CA GLY A 194 9.96 -36.60 -14.66
C GLY A 194 10.02 -36.28 -16.15
N ILE A 195 9.07 -36.81 -16.91
CA ILE A 195 8.98 -36.58 -18.36
C ILE A 195 8.27 -35.23 -18.59
N ASN A 196 8.68 -34.47 -19.61
CA ASN A 196 8.04 -33.19 -19.94
C ASN A 196 6.59 -33.37 -20.42
N GLY A 197 5.76 -32.35 -20.19
CA GLY A 197 4.42 -32.27 -20.74
C GLY A 197 4.43 -32.00 -22.26
N GLY A 198 3.42 -32.50 -22.96
CA GLY A 198 3.24 -32.27 -24.39
C GLY A 198 2.71 -30.87 -24.70
N SER A 199 3.00 -30.34 -25.87
CA SER A 199 2.48 -29.03 -26.31
C SER A 199 0.98 -29.05 -26.60
N GLY A 200 0.32 -27.93 -26.38
CA GLY A 200 -1.05 -27.68 -26.84
C GLY A 200 -1.13 -27.54 -28.36
N GLY A 201 -2.24 -28.00 -28.93
CA GLY A 201 -2.55 -27.91 -30.36
C GLY A 201 -2.96 -26.50 -30.79
N ILE A 202 -2.83 -26.22 -32.08
CA ILE A 202 -3.19 -24.92 -32.67
C ILE A 202 -4.73 -24.79 -32.75
N GLY A 203 -5.25 -23.59 -32.45
CA GLY A 203 -6.66 -23.26 -32.67
C GLY A 203 -7.01 -23.16 -34.16
N GLY A 204 -8.19 -23.63 -34.54
CA GLY A 204 -8.67 -23.56 -35.93
C GLY A 204 -8.91 -22.13 -36.38
N ALA A 205 -8.72 -21.83 -37.66
CA ALA A 205 -9.03 -20.51 -38.20
C ALA A 205 -10.55 -20.22 -38.21
N GLY A 206 -10.93 -18.95 -38.08
CA GLY A 206 -12.30 -18.51 -38.31
C GLY A 206 -12.67 -18.60 -39.79
N GLY A 207 -13.91 -18.96 -40.08
CA GLY A 207 -14.43 -19.00 -41.44
C GLY A 207 -14.61 -17.60 -42.02
N ALA A 208 -14.42 -17.42 -43.33
CA ALA A 208 -14.70 -16.14 -43.96
C ALA A 208 -16.20 -15.83 -43.97
N GLY A 209 -16.57 -14.55 -43.99
CA GLY A 209 -17.94 -14.12 -44.23
C GLY A 209 -18.39 -14.38 -45.67
N GLY A 210 -19.70 -14.54 -45.85
CA GLY A 210 -20.33 -14.61 -47.16
C GLY A 210 -20.51 -13.23 -47.79
N ASN A 211 -20.55 -13.16 -49.11
CA ASN A 211 -20.80 -11.91 -49.82
C ASN A 211 -22.28 -11.50 -49.73
N GLY A 212 -22.53 -10.20 -49.64
CA GLY A 212 -23.86 -9.61 -49.79
C GLY A 212 -24.40 -9.77 -51.21
N GLY A 213 -25.69 -9.50 -51.38
CA GLY A 213 -26.37 -9.68 -52.65
C GLY A 213 -25.83 -8.74 -53.73
N LEU A 214 -25.99 -9.07 -55.00
CA LEU A 214 -25.38 -8.29 -56.09
C LEU A 214 -25.82 -6.81 -56.11
N LEU A 215 -27.10 -6.53 -55.84
CA LEU A 215 -27.67 -5.17 -55.88
C LEU A 215 -27.80 -4.55 -54.48
N TYR A 216 -28.18 -5.36 -53.49
CA TYR A 216 -28.42 -4.89 -52.13
C TYR A 216 -28.02 -5.95 -51.09
N GLY A 217 -27.36 -5.47 -50.04
CA GLY A 217 -27.04 -6.25 -48.86
C GLY A 217 -25.57 -6.19 -48.50
N ASN A 218 -25.32 -6.23 -47.21
CA ASN A 218 -23.98 -6.19 -46.63
C ASN A 218 -23.30 -7.56 -46.73
N GLY A 219 -21.98 -7.56 -46.77
CA GLY A 219 -21.19 -8.77 -46.57
C GLY A 219 -21.31 -9.27 -45.13
N GLY A 220 -21.24 -10.59 -44.96
CA GLY A 220 -21.22 -11.22 -43.65
C GLY A 220 -19.89 -10.97 -42.93
N ALA A 221 -19.92 -10.90 -41.60
CA ALA A 221 -18.71 -10.82 -40.80
C ALA A 221 -17.88 -12.10 -40.94
N GLY A 222 -16.55 -11.97 -40.84
CA GLY A 222 -15.67 -13.11 -40.66
C GLY A 222 -15.83 -13.73 -39.27
N GLY A 223 -15.64 -15.05 -39.18
CA GLY A 223 -15.66 -15.77 -37.91
C GLY A 223 -14.39 -15.53 -37.09
N ARG A 224 -14.48 -15.59 -35.76
CA ARG A 224 -13.32 -15.52 -34.88
C ARG A 224 -12.44 -16.76 -35.00
N GLY A 225 -11.12 -16.63 -34.84
CA GLY A 225 -10.22 -17.77 -34.67
C GLY A 225 -10.46 -18.54 -33.37
N GLY A 226 -10.22 -19.86 -33.39
CA GLY A 226 -10.31 -20.72 -32.22
C GLY A 226 -9.15 -20.50 -31.25
N SER A 227 -9.35 -20.74 -29.95
CA SER A 227 -8.27 -20.64 -28.97
C SER A 227 -7.21 -21.73 -29.18
N GLY A 228 -5.96 -21.45 -28.81
CA GLY A 228 -4.93 -22.48 -28.70
C GLY A 228 -5.22 -23.49 -27.60
N GLY A 229 -4.70 -24.70 -27.72
CA GLY A 229 -4.83 -25.76 -26.72
C GLY A 229 -3.90 -25.54 -25.52
N LEU A 230 -4.27 -26.04 -24.35
CA LEU A 230 -3.43 -25.96 -23.15
C LEU A 230 -2.16 -26.82 -23.29
N GLY A 231 -1.03 -26.36 -22.77
CA GLY A 231 0.15 -27.20 -22.58
C GLY A 231 -0.08 -28.26 -21.51
N GLY A 232 0.44 -29.47 -21.71
CA GLY A 232 0.33 -30.55 -20.74
C GLY A 232 1.25 -30.32 -19.52
N PRO A 233 0.87 -30.72 -18.30
CA PRO A 233 1.76 -30.58 -17.14
C PRO A 233 2.98 -31.51 -17.24
N GLY A 234 4.10 -31.12 -16.67
CA GLY A 234 5.30 -31.95 -16.53
C GLY A 234 5.13 -33.03 -15.45
N GLY A 235 5.79 -34.17 -15.62
CA GLY A 235 5.75 -35.28 -14.68
C GLY A 235 6.59 -35.05 -13.42
N MET A 236 6.22 -35.66 -12.30
CA MET A 236 6.99 -35.57 -11.05
C MET A 236 8.35 -36.30 -11.16
N GLY A 237 9.39 -35.80 -10.50
CA GLY A 237 10.66 -36.51 -10.36
C GLY A 237 10.58 -37.71 -9.41
N GLY A 238 11.39 -38.74 -9.64
CA GLY A 238 11.41 -39.95 -8.81
C GLY A 238 12.15 -39.75 -7.48
N VAL A 239 11.74 -40.48 -6.44
CA VAL A 239 12.41 -40.48 -5.13
C VAL A 239 13.86 -40.98 -5.25
N GLY A 240 14.79 -40.36 -4.53
CA GLY A 240 16.20 -40.78 -4.47
C GLY A 240 16.40 -42.18 -3.88
N ILE A 241 17.49 -42.84 -4.28
CA ILE A 241 17.85 -44.21 -3.85
C ILE A 241 19.33 -44.28 -3.46
N VAL A 242 19.78 -45.33 -2.77
CA VAL A 242 21.18 -45.46 -2.30
C VAL A 242 22.23 -45.19 -3.40
N ALA A 243 22.00 -45.65 -4.64
CA ALA A 243 22.92 -45.44 -5.76
C ALA A 243 22.87 -44.04 -6.39
N SER A 244 21.77 -43.31 -6.20
CA SER A 244 21.52 -41.92 -6.63
C SER A 244 20.65 -41.26 -5.55
N PRO A 245 21.27 -40.80 -4.46
CA PRO A 245 20.52 -40.39 -3.27
C PRO A 245 19.69 -39.13 -3.52
N THR A 246 20.07 -38.29 -4.49
CA THR A 246 19.29 -37.12 -4.90
C THR A 246 17.97 -37.53 -5.57
N GLY A 247 16.88 -36.85 -5.22
CA GLY A 247 15.61 -36.98 -5.92
C GLY A 247 15.72 -36.50 -7.37
N GLY A 248 15.01 -37.16 -8.29
CA GLY A 248 14.96 -36.75 -9.70
C GLY A 248 14.28 -35.40 -9.87
N SER A 249 14.63 -34.64 -10.91
CA SER A 249 13.96 -33.37 -11.19
C SER A 249 12.53 -33.59 -11.72
N GLY A 250 11.63 -32.63 -11.49
CA GLY A 250 10.37 -32.57 -12.19
C GLY A 250 10.55 -32.34 -13.70
N GLY A 251 9.61 -32.80 -14.51
CA GLY A 251 9.53 -32.53 -15.94
C GLY A 251 9.02 -31.12 -16.21
N ILE A 252 9.44 -30.52 -17.33
CA ILE A 252 9.00 -29.19 -17.75
C ILE A 252 7.55 -29.26 -18.25
N GLY A 253 6.76 -28.22 -17.97
CA GLY A 253 5.42 -28.06 -18.55
C GLY A 253 5.43 -27.86 -20.07
N GLY A 254 4.41 -28.35 -20.76
CA GLY A 254 4.28 -28.21 -22.21
C GLY A 254 3.95 -26.79 -22.64
N ILE A 255 4.34 -26.41 -23.85
CA ILE A 255 4.03 -25.07 -24.41
C ILE A 255 2.54 -24.99 -24.77
N GLY A 256 1.90 -23.85 -24.49
CA GLY A 256 0.53 -23.57 -24.94
C GLY A 256 0.42 -23.44 -26.46
N GLY A 257 -0.68 -23.92 -27.04
CA GLY A 257 -0.92 -23.88 -28.48
C GLY A 257 -1.18 -22.46 -28.99
N THR A 258 -0.89 -22.18 -30.26
CA THR A 258 -1.20 -20.86 -30.84
C THR A 258 -2.70 -20.70 -31.08
N GLY A 259 -3.22 -19.48 -30.92
CA GLY A 259 -4.57 -19.13 -31.33
C GLY A 259 -4.74 -19.17 -32.86
N GLY A 260 -5.95 -19.49 -33.32
CA GLY A 260 -6.29 -19.52 -34.74
C GLY A 260 -6.46 -18.14 -35.33
N ALA A 261 -6.23 -17.97 -36.63
CA ALA A 261 -6.47 -16.70 -37.31
C ALA A 261 -7.97 -16.37 -37.39
N GLY A 262 -8.33 -15.09 -37.36
CA GLY A 262 -9.68 -14.63 -37.69
C GLY A 262 -10.02 -14.83 -39.17
N GLY A 263 -11.31 -14.93 -39.49
CA GLY A 263 -11.81 -15.02 -40.85
C GLY A 263 -11.94 -13.64 -41.51
N ALA A 264 -11.73 -13.55 -42.82
CA ALA A 264 -11.99 -12.30 -43.56
C ALA A 264 -13.50 -11.99 -43.63
N GLY A 265 -13.87 -10.71 -43.58
CA GLY A 265 -15.24 -10.28 -43.86
C GLY A 265 -15.62 -10.48 -45.33
N GLY A 266 -16.91 -10.74 -45.59
CA GLY A 266 -17.43 -10.86 -46.95
C GLY A 266 -17.60 -9.51 -47.64
N HIS A 267 -17.66 -9.49 -48.96
CA HIS A 267 -17.86 -8.24 -49.71
C HIS A 267 -19.33 -7.79 -49.65
N GLY A 268 -19.59 -6.47 -49.63
CA GLY A 268 -20.93 -5.92 -49.77
C GLY A 268 -21.42 -5.90 -51.22
N SER A 269 -22.69 -5.53 -51.44
CA SER A 269 -23.24 -5.35 -52.78
C SER A 269 -22.52 -4.27 -53.58
N ALA A 270 -22.58 -4.37 -54.92
CA ALA A 270 -21.91 -3.43 -55.81
C ALA A 270 -22.50 -2.00 -55.78
N LEU A 271 -23.69 -1.82 -55.19
CA LEU A 271 -24.45 -0.56 -55.27
C LEU A 271 -24.84 0.03 -53.90
N PHE A 272 -25.27 -0.78 -52.94
CA PHE A 272 -25.83 -0.34 -51.65
C PHE A 272 -25.44 -1.23 -50.46
N GLY A 273 -24.25 -1.81 -50.46
CA GLY A 273 -23.84 -2.79 -49.46
C GLY A 273 -22.49 -2.47 -48.84
N GLN A 274 -22.41 -2.58 -47.53
CA GLN A 274 -21.14 -2.49 -46.81
C GLN A 274 -20.45 -3.86 -46.78
N PRO A 275 -19.13 -3.93 -47.04
CA PRO A 275 -18.33 -5.11 -46.69
C PRO A 275 -18.45 -5.47 -45.20
N GLY A 276 -18.39 -6.77 -44.92
CA GLY A 276 -18.39 -7.31 -43.57
C GLY A 276 -17.09 -7.00 -42.83
N ILE A 277 -17.19 -6.99 -41.50
CA ILE A 277 -16.04 -6.83 -40.61
C ILE A 277 -15.19 -8.11 -40.61
N ASN A 278 -13.88 -7.96 -40.43
CA ASN A 278 -13.00 -9.12 -40.22
C ASN A 278 -13.23 -9.72 -38.83
N GLY A 279 -13.07 -11.04 -38.73
CA GLY A 279 -13.09 -11.73 -37.45
C GLY A 279 -11.82 -11.51 -36.66
N ASP A 280 -11.93 -11.53 -35.34
CA ASP A 280 -10.77 -11.42 -34.44
C ASP A 280 -9.94 -12.71 -34.44
N GLY A 281 -8.67 -12.58 -34.07
CA GLY A 281 -7.82 -13.71 -33.76
C GLY A 281 -8.27 -14.51 -32.53
N GLY A 282 -7.91 -15.79 -32.50
CA GLY A 282 -8.07 -16.66 -31.34
C GLY A 282 -7.02 -16.38 -30.27
N VAL A 283 -7.37 -16.57 -29.00
CA VAL A 283 -6.41 -16.42 -27.89
C VAL A 283 -5.42 -17.59 -27.89
N GLY A 284 -4.16 -17.36 -27.52
CA GLY A 284 -3.17 -18.42 -27.30
C GLY A 284 -3.55 -19.33 -26.12
N GLY A 285 -3.15 -20.60 -26.17
CA GLY A 285 -3.37 -21.55 -25.07
C GLY A 285 -2.41 -21.28 -23.91
N MET A 286 -2.81 -21.59 -22.67
CA MET A 286 -1.90 -21.46 -21.53
C MET A 286 -0.78 -22.51 -21.57
N GLY A 287 0.38 -22.19 -21.00
CA GLY A 287 1.46 -23.13 -20.76
C GLY A 287 1.13 -24.16 -19.67
N GLY A 288 1.71 -25.35 -19.76
CA GLY A 288 1.55 -26.42 -18.78
C GLY A 288 2.34 -26.14 -17.50
N GLN A 289 1.87 -26.63 -16.36
CA GLN A 289 2.63 -26.52 -15.11
C GLN A 289 3.88 -27.41 -15.14
N GLY A 290 4.96 -26.97 -14.48
CA GLY A 290 6.12 -27.81 -14.23
C GLY A 290 5.84 -28.91 -13.20
N GLY A 291 6.48 -30.07 -13.33
CA GLY A 291 6.34 -31.19 -12.40
C GLY A 291 7.08 -30.96 -11.09
N ALA A 292 6.63 -31.54 -9.98
CA ALA A 292 7.36 -31.46 -8.72
C ALA A 292 8.68 -32.26 -8.77
N GLY A 293 9.71 -31.80 -8.05
CA GLY A 293 10.93 -32.56 -7.83
C GLY A 293 10.71 -33.75 -6.89
N GLY A 294 11.46 -34.83 -7.10
CA GLY A 294 11.42 -36.02 -6.25
C GLY A 294 12.07 -35.77 -4.89
N THR A 295 11.65 -36.47 -3.85
CA THR A 295 12.29 -36.36 -2.53
C THR A 295 13.68 -37.02 -2.52
N GLY A 296 14.58 -36.51 -1.70
CA GLY A 296 15.89 -37.11 -1.46
C GLY A 296 15.78 -38.43 -0.68
N TRP A 297 16.79 -39.29 -0.84
CA TRP A 297 16.86 -40.57 -0.15
C TRP A 297 17.04 -40.39 1.36
N ALA A 298 16.18 -41.07 2.14
CA ALA A 298 16.28 -41.13 3.60
C ALA A 298 17.20 -42.28 4.05
N ALA A 299 18.23 -41.96 4.82
CA ALA A 299 19.20 -42.89 5.37
C ALA A 299 18.72 -43.48 6.71
N GLU A 300 17.53 -44.10 6.75
CA GLU A 300 17.06 -44.74 7.97
C GLU A 300 17.88 -46.01 8.30
N GLY A 301 18.61 -46.00 9.41
CA GLY A 301 19.25 -47.18 9.99
C GLY A 301 20.58 -47.64 9.36
N VAL A 302 21.12 -46.90 8.39
CA VAL A 302 22.43 -47.18 7.78
C VAL A 302 23.35 -45.98 8.02
N ALA A 303 24.46 -46.19 8.73
CA ALA A 303 25.49 -45.17 8.96
C ALA A 303 26.29 -44.93 7.67
N VAL A 304 25.68 -44.21 6.72
CA VAL A 304 26.35 -43.64 5.55
C VAL A 304 26.42 -42.13 5.77
N ASP A 305 27.58 -41.52 5.49
CA ASP A 305 27.74 -40.07 5.62
C ASP A 305 26.90 -39.34 4.56
N GLY A 306 25.78 -38.78 4.99
CA GLY A 306 24.90 -37.90 4.21
C GLY A 306 23.63 -38.56 3.66
N SER A 307 22.52 -37.81 3.68
CA SER A 307 21.27 -38.14 3.01
C SER A 307 21.15 -37.44 1.65
N GLY A 308 20.16 -37.86 0.87
CA GLY A 308 19.96 -37.33 -0.47
C GLY A 308 19.35 -35.94 -0.50
N GLN A 309 19.78 -35.10 -1.45
CA GLN A 309 19.11 -33.82 -1.71
C GLN A 309 17.75 -34.03 -2.39
N GLY A 310 16.82 -33.09 -2.21
CA GLY A 310 15.60 -33.03 -2.99
C GLY A 310 15.87 -32.69 -4.46
N GLY A 311 15.05 -33.21 -5.36
CA GLY A 311 15.10 -32.89 -6.78
C GLY A 311 14.54 -31.50 -7.07
N ARG A 312 15.05 -30.83 -8.10
CA ARG A 312 14.51 -29.53 -8.55
C ARG A 312 13.09 -29.70 -9.12
N GLY A 313 12.20 -28.75 -8.86
CA GLY A 313 10.94 -28.64 -9.60
C GLY A 313 11.16 -28.37 -11.08
N GLY A 314 10.30 -28.90 -11.95
CA GLY A 314 10.32 -28.62 -13.38
C GLY A 314 9.83 -27.22 -13.68
N ASP A 315 10.35 -26.59 -14.73
CA ASP A 315 9.91 -25.24 -15.11
C ASP A 315 8.50 -25.28 -15.74
N GLY A 316 7.75 -24.18 -15.64
CA GLY A 316 6.47 -23.99 -16.30
C GLY A 316 6.63 -23.84 -17.82
N GLY A 317 5.65 -24.31 -18.58
CA GLY A 317 5.61 -24.16 -20.03
C GLY A 317 5.26 -22.74 -20.44
N THR A 318 5.75 -22.29 -21.59
CA THR A 318 5.41 -20.96 -22.11
C THR A 318 3.96 -20.91 -22.59
N GLY A 319 3.31 -19.75 -22.45
CA GLY A 319 2.02 -19.49 -23.07
C GLY A 319 2.08 -19.48 -24.59
N GLY A 320 0.97 -19.79 -25.24
CA GLY A 320 0.83 -19.81 -26.69
C GLY A 320 0.64 -18.42 -27.28
N VAL A 321 1.08 -18.21 -28.51
CA VAL A 321 0.91 -16.92 -29.21
C VAL A 321 -0.56 -16.73 -29.62
N GLY A 322 -1.08 -15.52 -29.49
CA GLY A 322 -2.42 -15.16 -30.00
C GLY A 322 -2.49 -15.21 -31.53
N GLY A 323 -3.63 -15.58 -32.09
CA GLY A 323 -3.82 -15.67 -33.54
C GLY A 323 -3.98 -14.31 -34.21
N PRO A 324 -3.60 -14.14 -35.49
CA PRO A 324 -3.78 -12.87 -36.19
C PRO A 324 -5.26 -12.59 -36.49
N ALA A 325 -5.61 -11.32 -36.69
CA ALA A 325 -6.92 -10.92 -37.19
C ALA A 325 -7.20 -11.44 -38.60
N GLY A 326 -8.48 -11.40 -39.03
CA GLY A 326 -8.85 -11.67 -40.41
C GLY A 326 -8.19 -10.70 -41.40
N GLY A 327 -7.67 -11.23 -42.52
CA GLY A 327 -6.93 -10.48 -43.56
C GLY A 327 -7.74 -9.34 -44.22
N ALA A 328 -7.16 -8.59 -45.16
CA ALA A 328 -7.70 -7.32 -45.68
C ALA A 328 -9.24 -7.29 -45.91
N GLY A 329 -9.94 -6.47 -45.13
CA GLY A 329 -11.38 -6.20 -45.17
C GLY A 329 -11.66 -4.75 -44.75
N ALA A 330 -12.92 -4.31 -44.73
CA ALA A 330 -13.25 -2.88 -44.55
C ALA A 330 -13.02 -2.31 -43.15
N SER A 331 -12.91 -3.18 -42.15
CA SER A 331 -12.35 -2.89 -40.84
C SER A 331 -11.54 -4.11 -40.38
N GLN A 332 -10.31 -3.87 -39.93
CA GLN A 332 -9.46 -4.96 -39.42
C GLN A 332 -9.99 -5.41 -38.06
N GLY A 333 -10.09 -6.73 -37.85
CA GLY A 333 -10.39 -7.30 -36.53
C GLY A 333 -9.18 -7.15 -35.60
N ALA A 334 -9.37 -7.41 -34.31
CA ALA A 334 -8.27 -7.42 -33.36
C ALA A 334 -7.46 -8.73 -33.48
N GLY A 335 -6.15 -8.66 -33.26
CA GLY A 335 -5.35 -9.85 -32.99
C GLY A 335 -5.75 -10.51 -31.67
N GLY A 336 -5.57 -11.82 -31.59
CA GLY A 336 -5.79 -12.58 -30.36
C GLY A 336 -4.74 -12.26 -29.30
N HIS A 337 -5.15 -12.35 -28.04
CA HIS A 337 -4.25 -12.26 -26.89
C HIS A 337 -3.31 -13.47 -26.83
N GLY A 338 -2.12 -13.28 -26.28
CA GLY A 338 -1.27 -14.40 -25.88
C GLY A 338 -1.89 -15.20 -24.72
N GLY A 339 -1.52 -16.47 -24.61
CA GLY A 339 -1.90 -17.32 -23.47
C GLY A 339 -0.95 -17.10 -22.29
N ASP A 340 -1.41 -17.37 -21.08
CA ASP A 340 -0.56 -17.24 -19.89
C ASP A 340 0.51 -18.34 -19.81
N GLY A 341 1.63 -18.06 -19.14
CA GLY A 341 2.67 -19.04 -18.83
C GLY A 341 2.24 -20.00 -17.72
N GLY A 342 2.76 -21.23 -17.74
CA GLY A 342 2.50 -22.22 -16.71
C GLY A 342 3.31 -21.95 -15.44
N HIS A 343 2.79 -22.34 -14.27
CA HIS A 343 3.55 -22.23 -13.01
C HIS A 343 4.73 -23.21 -12.97
N GLY A 344 5.81 -22.82 -12.29
CA GLY A 344 6.92 -23.71 -11.97
C GLY A 344 6.53 -24.79 -10.95
N GLY A 345 7.13 -25.96 -11.05
CA GLY A 345 6.91 -27.08 -10.14
C GLY A 345 7.62 -26.88 -8.79
N THR A 346 7.10 -27.47 -7.72
CA THR A 346 7.75 -27.38 -6.40
C THR A 346 9.04 -28.20 -6.36
N GLY A 347 10.04 -27.73 -5.61
CA GLY A 347 11.21 -28.52 -5.27
C GLY A 347 10.87 -29.71 -4.37
N GLY A 348 11.62 -30.80 -4.49
CA GLY A 348 11.49 -31.98 -3.66
C GLY A 348 12.09 -31.77 -2.28
N GLN A 349 11.58 -32.45 -1.25
CA GLN A 349 12.16 -32.38 0.09
C GLN A 349 13.53 -33.08 0.15
N GLY A 350 14.43 -32.55 0.96
CA GLY A 350 15.67 -33.21 1.33
C GLY A 350 15.44 -34.49 2.12
N GLY A 351 16.31 -35.47 1.93
CA GLY A 351 16.25 -36.75 2.63
C GLY A 351 16.69 -36.64 4.08
N ASN A 352 16.10 -37.43 4.96
CA ASN A 352 16.51 -37.49 6.37
C ASN A 352 17.81 -38.30 6.49
N GLY A 353 18.76 -37.82 7.29
CA GLY A 353 20.11 -38.40 7.37
C GLY A 353 20.51 -38.77 8.79
N ALA A 354 21.23 -39.89 8.94
CA ALA A 354 21.89 -40.23 10.21
C ALA A 354 23.01 -39.22 10.57
N GLY A 355 23.57 -38.50 9.58
CA GLY A 355 24.46 -37.35 9.77
C GLY A 355 23.70 -36.03 9.55
N ALA A 356 24.15 -35.22 8.58
CA ALA A 356 23.39 -34.05 8.14
C ALA A 356 22.12 -34.46 7.37
N GLY A 357 21.06 -33.65 7.51
CA GLY A 357 19.90 -33.73 6.62
C GLY A 357 20.26 -33.26 5.21
N GLY A 358 19.55 -33.74 4.20
CA GLY A 358 19.79 -33.38 2.81
C GLY A 358 19.11 -32.05 2.50
N ASP A 359 19.65 -31.25 1.60
CA ASP A 359 19.02 -29.98 1.24
C ASP A 359 17.72 -30.21 0.45
N GLY A 360 16.77 -29.30 0.59
CA GLY A 360 15.60 -29.24 -0.26
C GLY A 360 15.96 -28.86 -1.70
N GLY A 361 15.23 -29.39 -2.66
CA GLY A 361 15.37 -29.05 -4.07
C GLY A 361 14.84 -27.64 -4.36
N ALA A 362 15.43 -26.93 -5.31
CA ALA A 362 14.89 -25.64 -5.74
C ALA A 362 13.53 -25.79 -6.46
N GLY A 363 12.68 -24.77 -6.40
CA GLY A 363 11.49 -24.67 -7.24
C GLY A 363 11.84 -24.50 -8.72
N GLY A 364 10.93 -24.90 -9.60
CA GLY A 364 11.02 -24.62 -11.04
C GLY A 364 10.65 -23.18 -11.35
N THR A 365 11.20 -22.60 -12.42
CA THR A 365 10.81 -21.24 -12.83
C THR A 365 9.41 -21.25 -13.43
N GLY A 366 8.66 -20.16 -13.30
CA GLY A 366 7.44 -19.96 -14.05
C GLY A 366 7.68 -19.81 -15.54
N GLY A 367 6.74 -20.26 -16.36
CA GLY A 367 6.78 -20.10 -17.81
C GLY A 367 6.47 -18.66 -18.22
N THR A 368 7.06 -18.19 -19.31
CA THR A 368 6.73 -16.86 -19.85
C THR A 368 5.32 -16.87 -20.45
N GLY A 369 4.61 -15.73 -20.38
CA GLY A 369 3.40 -15.52 -21.16
C GLY A 369 3.67 -15.59 -22.67
N GLY A 370 2.64 -15.90 -23.44
CA GLY A 370 2.67 -15.88 -24.89
C GLY A 370 2.51 -14.45 -25.43
N ASN A 371 3.07 -14.18 -26.60
CA ASN A 371 2.89 -12.89 -27.26
C ASN A 371 1.46 -12.74 -27.79
N GLY A 372 0.89 -11.54 -27.69
CA GLY A 372 -0.31 -11.17 -28.44
C GLY A 372 -0.01 -10.95 -29.93
N SER A 373 -1.04 -11.06 -30.76
CA SER A 373 -1.00 -10.56 -32.16
C SER A 373 -1.26 -9.05 -32.21
N ILE A 374 -1.13 -8.40 -33.37
CA ILE A 374 -1.39 -6.94 -33.53
C ILE A 374 -2.75 -6.55 -32.93
N GLY A 375 -2.76 -5.63 -31.96
CA GLY A 375 -3.96 -5.22 -31.22
C GLY A 375 -4.42 -6.17 -30.11
N GLY A 376 -3.69 -7.26 -29.84
CA GLY A 376 -3.90 -8.18 -28.72
C GLY A 376 -2.80 -8.05 -27.66
N ALA A 377 -3.19 -7.98 -26.39
CA ALA A 377 -2.26 -8.04 -25.25
C ALA A 377 -1.45 -9.36 -25.18
N ALA A 378 -0.25 -9.29 -24.60
CA ALA A 378 0.50 -10.48 -24.19
C ALA A 378 -0.18 -11.21 -23.03
N GLY A 379 0.09 -12.50 -22.88
CA GLY A 379 -0.32 -13.27 -21.70
C GLY A 379 0.59 -12.97 -20.51
N ASN A 380 0.09 -13.21 -19.30
CA ASN A 380 0.89 -13.08 -18.08
C ASN A 380 1.87 -14.25 -17.96
N GLY A 381 3.00 -14.06 -17.30
CA GLY A 381 3.90 -15.15 -16.91
C GLY A 381 3.33 -15.97 -15.76
N GLY A 382 3.75 -17.24 -15.69
CA GLY A 382 3.40 -18.11 -14.57
C GLY A 382 4.25 -17.82 -13.35
N ASP A 383 3.72 -18.10 -12.17
CA ASP A 383 4.50 -17.99 -10.93
C ASP A 383 5.62 -19.05 -10.85
N GLY A 384 6.68 -18.72 -10.14
CA GLY A 384 7.74 -19.66 -9.79
C GLY A 384 7.31 -20.69 -8.76
N GLY A 385 7.88 -21.88 -8.81
CA GLY A 385 7.59 -22.97 -7.90
C GLY A 385 8.19 -22.75 -6.51
N ARG A 386 7.55 -23.26 -5.46
CA ARG A 386 8.11 -23.24 -4.11
C ARG A 386 9.38 -24.10 -4.03
N GLY A 387 10.38 -23.67 -3.28
CA GLY A 387 11.50 -24.53 -2.89
C GLY A 387 11.06 -25.67 -1.97
N GLY A 388 11.77 -26.80 -2.02
CA GLY A 388 11.54 -27.95 -1.15
C GLY A 388 12.15 -27.74 0.23
N ASP A 389 11.59 -28.37 1.26
CA ASP A 389 12.12 -28.25 2.62
C ASP A 389 13.42 -29.06 2.80
N GLY A 390 14.29 -28.60 3.69
CA GLY A 390 15.48 -29.32 4.12
C GLY A 390 15.15 -30.57 4.95
N GLY A 391 15.99 -31.59 4.83
CA GLY A 391 15.84 -32.87 5.51
C GLY A 391 16.26 -32.83 6.99
N VAL A 392 15.78 -33.80 7.76
CA VAL A 392 16.06 -33.91 9.20
C VAL A 392 17.40 -34.59 9.46
N ALA A 393 18.18 -34.05 10.40
CA ALA A 393 19.35 -34.72 10.98
C ALA A 393 18.98 -35.59 12.19
N ILE A 394 19.31 -36.88 12.13
CA ILE A 394 18.91 -37.91 13.11
C ILE A 394 20.05 -38.24 14.12
N ALA A 395 21.30 -37.85 13.85
CA ALA A 395 22.40 -37.92 14.82
C ALA A 395 23.24 -36.63 14.83
N ASN A 396 24.57 -36.72 15.04
CA ASN A 396 25.46 -35.56 15.09
C ASN A 396 25.58 -34.92 13.69
N GLY A 397 24.78 -33.90 13.41
CA GLY A 397 24.69 -33.23 12.12
C GLY A 397 23.67 -32.09 12.09
N ASN A 398 23.85 -31.17 11.14
CA ASN A 398 22.92 -30.05 10.93
C ASN A 398 21.73 -30.52 10.09
N GLY A 399 20.56 -29.90 10.32
CA GLY A 399 19.45 -30.04 9.37
C GLY A 399 19.84 -29.53 7.98
N GLY A 400 19.26 -30.09 6.92
CA GLY A 400 19.56 -29.65 5.54
C GLY A 400 18.98 -28.27 5.27
N ASP A 401 19.55 -27.50 4.33
CA ASP A 401 19.00 -26.20 3.99
C ASP A 401 17.69 -26.33 3.18
N GLY A 402 16.80 -25.36 3.30
CA GLY A 402 15.63 -25.25 2.42
C GLY A 402 16.04 -24.89 0.99
N GLY A 403 15.36 -25.44 0.00
CA GLY A 403 15.58 -25.12 -1.40
C GLY A 403 15.09 -23.71 -1.75
N ASN A 404 15.73 -23.04 -2.69
CA ASN A 404 15.26 -21.72 -3.15
C ASN A 404 13.91 -21.85 -3.89
N GLY A 405 13.06 -20.83 -3.79
CA GLY A 405 11.93 -20.66 -4.69
C GLY A 405 12.40 -20.44 -6.13
N GLY A 406 11.62 -20.90 -7.10
CA GLY A 406 11.87 -20.64 -8.51
C GLY A 406 11.46 -19.22 -8.88
N ASP A 407 12.09 -18.62 -9.88
CA ASP A 407 11.71 -17.29 -10.36
C ASP A 407 10.35 -17.32 -11.07
N GLY A 408 9.61 -16.22 -11.00
CA GLY A 408 8.40 -16.01 -11.81
C GLY A 408 8.76 -15.87 -13.29
N GLY A 409 7.92 -16.43 -14.17
CA GLY A 409 7.93 -16.08 -15.57
C GLY A 409 7.49 -14.62 -15.76
N ALA A 410 7.74 -14.00 -16.89
CA ALA A 410 7.51 -12.56 -17.12
C ALA A 410 6.13 -12.04 -16.63
N GLY A 411 6.06 -11.23 -15.58
CA GLY A 411 4.82 -10.74 -14.93
C GLY A 411 4.22 -11.66 -13.85
N GLY A 412 4.82 -12.84 -13.61
CA GLY A 412 4.45 -13.82 -12.58
C GLY A 412 5.25 -13.67 -11.29
N ILE A 413 4.69 -14.13 -10.18
CA ILE A 413 5.28 -13.99 -8.84
C ILE A 413 6.41 -15.00 -8.64
N GLY A 414 7.49 -14.61 -7.97
CA GLY A 414 8.56 -15.51 -7.55
C GLY A 414 8.10 -16.53 -6.50
N GLY A 415 8.61 -17.75 -6.58
CA GLY A 415 8.28 -18.83 -5.68
C GLY A 415 8.79 -18.58 -4.26
N ILE A 416 8.09 -19.10 -3.25
CA ILE A 416 8.53 -19.01 -1.85
C ILE A 416 9.70 -19.98 -1.63
N GLY A 417 10.69 -19.61 -0.81
CA GLY A 417 11.74 -20.52 -0.37
C GLY A 417 11.21 -21.71 0.45
N GLY A 418 11.93 -22.83 0.41
CA GLY A 418 11.68 -23.99 1.27
C GLY A 418 12.13 -23.72 2.70
N ASP A 419 11.53 -24.40 3.67
CA ASP A 419 11.93 -24.25 5.07
C ASP A 419 13.21 -25.04 5.35
N GLY A 420 14.05 -24.57 6.26
CA GLY A 420 15.24 -25.29 6.70
C GLY A 420 14.91 -26.56 7.49
N GLY A 421 15.79 -27.54 7.43
CA GLY A 421 15.67 -28.84 8.08
C GLY A 421 15.92 -28.79 9.58
N VAL A 422 15.30 -29.71 10.32
CA VAL A 422 15.38 -29.82 11.79
C VAL A 422 16.49 -30.78 12.22
N THR A 423 17.12 -30.56 13.37
CA THR A 423 18.04 -31.53 14.00
C THR A 423 17.45 -32.14 15.28
N THR A 424 17.70 -33.44 15.52
CA THR A 424 17.13 -34.18 16.66
C THR A 424 18.11 -34.44 17.81
N VAL A 425 19.43 -34.22 17.62
CA VAL A 425 20.46 -34.54 18.64
C VAL A 425 21.45 -33.39 18.88
N SER A 426 22.42 -33.18 17.98
CA SER A 426 23.47 -32.16 18.10
C SER A 426 23.79 -31.57 16.72
N GLY A 427 23.66 -30.25 16.57
CA GLY A 427 23.84 -29.53 15.31
C GLY A 427 23.01 -28.24 15.26
N GLY A 428 23.18 -27.46 14.20
CA GLY A 428 22.28 -26.33 13.89
C GLY A 428 21.09 -26.76 13.04
N GLY A 429 19.99 -26.01 13.11
CA GLY A 429 18.93 -26.11 12.10
C GLY A 429 19.42 -25.61 10.74
N GLY A 430 18.84 -26.11 9.65
CA GLY A 430 19.15 -25.64 8.29
C GLY A 430 18.66 -24.21 8.05
N ASN A 431 19.24 -23.49 7.10
CA ASN A 431 18.75 -22.18 6.69
C ASN A 431 17.46 -22.31 5.88
N GLY A 432 16.61 -21.29 5.90
CA GLY A 432 15.50 -21.19 4.96
C GLY A 432 16.00 -20.87 3.55
N GLY A 433 15.34 -21.41 2.53
CA GLY A 433 15.66 -21.11 1.13
C GLY A 433 15.28 -19.67 0.77
N ASN A 434 15.95 -19.07 -0.20
CA ASN A 434 15.58 -17.73 -0.67
C ASN A 434 14.26 -17.78 -1.47
N GLY A 435 13.49 -16.69 -1.45
CA GLY A 435 12.39 -16.50 -2.40
C GLY A 435 12.91 -16.29 -3.81
N GLY A 436 12.18 -16.77 -4.81
CA GLY A 436 12.48 -16.53 -6.23
C GLY A 436 12.19 -15.09 -6.62
N ALA A 437 12.87 -14.57 -7.64
CA ALA A 437 12.57 -13.24 -8.17
C ALA A 437 11.20 -13.22 -8.86
N GLY A 438 10.51 -12.09 -8.82
CA GLY A 438 9.35 -11.86 -9.67
C GLY A 438 9.77 -11.70 -11.13
N GLY A 439 8.93 -12.16 -12.05
CA GLY A 439 9.25 -12.06 -13.47
C GLY A 439 9.06 -10.64 -13.99
N GLN A 440 9.97 -10.17 -14.85
CA GLN A 440 9.83 -8.86 -15.51
C GLN A 440 8.52 -8.78 -16.32
N GLY A 441 7.84 -7.64 -16.32
CA GLY A 441 6.65 -7.43 -17.13
C GLY A 441 6.93 -7.57 -18.62
N THR A 442 5.99 -8.15 -19.37
CA THR A 442 6.10 -8.24 -20.83
C THR A 442 5.89 -6.88 -21.48
N ASN A 443 6.60 -6.55 -22.55
CA ASN A 443 6.28 -5.35 -23.34
C ASN A 443 4.87 -5.44 -23.93
N GLY A 444 4.27 -4.29 -24.25
CA GLY A 444 3.00 -4.21 -24.97
C GLY A 444 3.02 -4.91 -26.33
N GLY A 445 1.84 -5.05 -26.95
CA GLY A 445 1.70 -5.39 -28.37
C GLY A 445 1.44 -4.15 -29.22
N ALA A 446 2.12 -4.04 -30.38
CA ALA A 446 2.06 -2.86 -31.24
C ALA A 446 0.61 -2.46 -31.61
N GLY A 447 0.33 -1.14 -31.58
CA GLY A 447 -1.00 -0.59 -31.86
C GLY A 447 -1.54 -0.89 -33.27
N ILE A 448 -2.87 -0.97 -33.40
CA ILE A 448 -3.57 -1.21 -34.69
C ILE A 448 -3.61 0.07 -35.55
N ASN A 449 -3.34 -0.06 -36.86
CA ASN A 449 -3.57 0.96 -37.90
C ASN A 449 -5.07 1.15 -38.21
N GLY A 450 -5.90 1.40 -37.19
CA GLY A 450 -7.35 1.62 -37.32
C GLY A 450 -7.82 2.75 -36.39
N PRO A 451 -8.99 3.37 -36.67
CA PRO A 451 -9.49 4.47 -35.84
C PRO A 451 -9.79 3.96 -34.42
N GLY A 452 -8.87 4.24 -33.48
CA GLY A 452 -9.03 3.96 -32.04
C GLY A 452 -7.96 3.10 -31.36
N GLY A 453 -6.84 2.74 -32.00
CA GLY A 453 -5.79 1.93 -31.37
C GLY A 453 -4.82 2.72 -30.49
N LEU A 454 -4.85 2.49 -29.17
CA LEU A 454 -3.75 2.88 -28.26
C LEU A 454 -2.60 1.87 -28.38
N GLY A 455 -1.35 2.28 -28.16
CA GLY A 455 -0.24 1.34 -27.96
C GLY A 455 -0.49 0.46 -26.72
N GLY A 456 -0.12 -0.82 -26.77
CA GLY A 456 -0.25 -1.70 -25.61
C GLY A 456 0.58 -1.19 -24.44
N SER A 457 0.00 -1.15 -23.23
CA SER A 457 0.76 -0.91 -22.01
C SER A 457 1.70 -2.09 -21.75
N GLY A 458 2.88 -1.82 -21.19
CA GLY A 458 3.73 -2.86 -20.63
C GLY A 458 3.01 -3.57 -19.49
N GLY A 459 3.20 -4.88 -19.36
CA GLY A 459 2.73 -5.65 -18.21
C GLY A 459 3.49 -5.25 -16.93
N ASP A 460 2.85 -5.40 -15.78
CA ASP A 460 3.51 -5.17 -14.50
C ASP A 460 4.58 -6.23 -14.24
N GLY A 461 5.62 -5.87 -13.49
CA GLY A 461 6.58 -6.81 -12.95
C GLY A 461 5.97 -7.65 -11.84
N GLY A 462 6.33 -8.93 -11.78
CA GLY A 462 5.87 -9.85 -10.76
C GLY A 462 6.48 -9.55 -9.39
N ASN A 463 5.78 -9.88 -8.31
CA ASN A 463 6.35 -9.73 -6.96
C ASN A 463 7.42 -10.80 -6.71
N GLY A 464 8.45 -10.48 -5.93
CA GLY A 464 9.40 -11.47 -5.44
C GLY A 464 8.78 -12.39 -4.39
N GLY A 465 9.25 -13.63 -4.34
CA GLY A 465 8.81 -14.63 -3.38
C GLY A 465 9.30 -14.34 -1.96
N ALA A 466 8.56 -14.78 -0.94
CA ALA A 466 9.06 -14.69 0.43
C ALA A 466 10.22 -15.66 0.66
N GLY A 467 11.17 -15.27 1.52
CA GLY A 467 12.20 -16.18 2.03
C GLY A 467 11.60 -17.28 2.92
N GLY A 468 12.17 -18.47 2.85
CA GLY A 468 11.83 -19.62 3.69
C GLY A 468 12.21 -19.39 5.14
N THR A 469 11.54 -20.09 6.05
CA THR A 469 11.86 -20.02 7.48
C THR A 469 13.04 -20.94 7.80
N PRO A 470 13.86 -20.62 8.81
CA PRO A 470 14.94 -21.51 9.21
C PRO A 470 14.42 -22.76 9.92
N GLY A 471 15.23 -23.80 9.85
CA GLY A 471 15.05 -25.05 10.55
C GLY A 471 15.33 -24.94 12.05
N LEU A 472 14.68 -25.83 12.81
CA LEU A 472 14.75 -25.85 14.27
C LEU A 472 16.01 -26.57 14.78
N GLY A 473 16.57 -26.08 15.89
CA GLY A 473 17.62 -26.75 16.67
C GLY A 473 17.08 -27.91 17.53
N SER A 474 17.97 -28.70 18.13
CA SER A 474 17.59 -29.86 18.97
C SER A 474 17.00 -29.47 20.33
N SER A 475 16.17 -30.34 20.93
CA SER A 475 15.58 -30.10 22.26
C SER A 475 16.61 -30.22 23.36
N ARG A 476 16.31 -29.56 24.46
CA ARG A 476 17.03 -29.72 25.73
C ARG A 476 17.16 -31.18 26.15
N GLU A 477 16.07 -31.95 26.10
CA GLU A 477 16.04 -33.34 26.55
C GLU A 477 16.93 -34.23 25.68
N ALA A 478 16.93 -34.00 24.37
CA ALA A 478 17.77 -34.74 23.44
C ALA A 478 19.26 -34.35 23.56
N ALA A 479 19.55 -33.05 23.71
CA ALA A 479 20.89 -32.53 23.94
C ALA A 479 21.50 -33.05 25.25
N ALA A 480 20.72 -33.07 26.34
CA ALA A 480 21.13 -33.59 27.64
C ALA A 480 21.33 -35.11 27.63
N ALA A 481 20.47 -35.86 26.92
CA ALA A 481 20.63 -37.30 26.76
C ALA A 481 21.89 -37.68 25.95
N ALA A 482 22.33 -36.81 25.04
CA ALA A 482 23.53 -37.00 24.23
C ALA A 482 24.81 -36.43 24.86
N GLY A 483 24.70 -35.63 25.94
CA GLY A 483 25.84 -35.02 26.63
C GLY A 483 26.50 -33.86 25.88
N VAL A 484 25.77 -33.18 24.98
CA VAL A 484 26.28 -32.10 24.12
C VAL A 484 25.39 -30.87 24.25
N TYR A 485 25.98 -29.68 24.37
CA TYR A 485 25.30 -28.45 24.81
C TYR A 485 25.22 -27.33 23.76
N PHE A 486 25.74 -27.53 22.54
CA PHE A 486 25.92 -26.46 21.53
C PHE A 486 25.05 -26.68 20.29
N GLY A 487 24.11 -25.78 20.00
CA GLY A 487 23.30 -25.77 18.77
C GLY A 487 22.64 -24.42 18.52
N SER A 488 22.68 -23.92 17.28
CA SER A 488 22.10 -22.63 16.83
C SER A 488 20.90 -22.85 15.90
N GLY A 489 19.94 -21.92 15.90
CA GLY A 489 18.90 -21.90 14.85
C GLY A 489 19.46 -21.45 13.50
N GLY A 490 18.89 -21.92 12.39
CA GLY A 490 19.26 -21.44 11.05
C GLY A 490 18.85 -19.97 10.82
N SER A 491 19.38 -19.31 9.79
CA SER A 491 18.91 -17.99 9.35
C SER A 491 17.71 -18.09 8.40
N GLY A 492 16.81 -17.10 8.45
CA GLY A 492 15.73 -17.00 7.46
C GLY A 492 16.26 -16.68 6.06
N GLY A 493 15.59 -17.18 5.03
CA GLY A 493 15.97 -16.93 3.64
C GLY A 493 15.73 -15.48 3.22
N ALA A 494 16.46 -14.98 2.23
CA ALA A 494 16.19 -13.67 1.64
C ALA A 494 14.84 -13.66 0.91
N GLY A 495 14.15 -12.52 0.93
CA GLY A 495 13.04 -12.27 0.01
C GLY A 495 13.54 -12.13 -1.42
N GLY A 496 12.79 -12.62 -2.39
CA GLY A 496 13.10 -12.45 -3.81
C GLY A 496 12.88 -11.01 -4.26
N ASN A 497 13.61 -10.56 -5.28
CA ASN A 497 13.42 -9.22 -5.83
C ASN A 497 12.11 -9.14 -6.64
N GLY A 498 11.46 -7.98 -6.66
CA GLY A 498 10.39 -7.69 -7.59
C GLY A 498 10.90 -7.62 -9.03
N GLY A 499 10.11 -8.07 -9.98
CA GLY A 499 10.41 -7.95 -11.41
C GLY A 499 10.24 -6.52 -11.89
N ASP A 500 11.02 -6.07 -12.87
CA ASP A 500 10.83 -4.76 -13.49
C ASP A 500 9.52 -4.71 -14.29
N GLY A 501 8.88 -3.56 -14.39
CA GLY A 501 7.73 -3.33 -15.26
C GLY A 501 8.12 -3.35 -16.74
N GLY A 502 7.22 -3.86 -17.59
CA GLY A 502 7.41 -3.92 -19.03
C GLY A 502 7.40 -2.54 -19.67
N ALA A 503 8.12 -2.35 -20.78
CA ALA A 503 8.06 -1.10 -21.53
C ALA A 503 6.70 -0.93 -22.23
N GLY A 504 6.21 0.30 -22.28
CA GLY A 504 5.09 0.68 -23.13
C GLY A 504 5.49 0.75 -24.59
N ASP A 505 4.58 0.39 -25.49
CA ASP A 505 4.87 0.39 -26.93
C ASP A 505 4.78 1.76 -27.58
N ASN A 506 5.57 1.98 -28.63
CA ASN A 506 5.43 3.19 -29.44
C ASN A 506 4.07 3.25 -30.14
N GLY A 507 3.48 4.44 -30.20
CA GLY A 507 2.28 4.72 -30.98
C GLY A 507 2.50 4.40 -32.45
N ALA A 508 1.54 3.73 -33.08
CA ALA A 508 1.60 3.43 -34.51
C ALA A 508 1.43 4.71 -35.36
N VAL A 509 1.85 4.67 -36.62
CA VAL A 509 1.59 5.74 -37.60
C VAL A 509 0.09 5.77 -37.91
N GLY A 510 -0.59 6.90 -37.71
CA GLY A 510 -2.05 6.98 -37.74
C GLY A 510 -2.63 8.24 -38.41
N GLY A 511 -3.92 8.18 -38.78
CA GLY A 511 -4.67 9.35 -39.26
C GLY A 511 -4.85 10.42 -38.18
N ASN A 512 -5.15 11.68 -38.55
CA ASN A 512 -5.21 12.81 -37.63
C ASN A 512 -6.11 12.61 -36.39
N PRO A 513 -5.61 12.78 -35.14
CA PRO A 513 -4.21 12.98 -34.68
C PRO A 513 -3.44 11.65 -34.50
N GLY A 514 -2.09 11.69 -34.51
CA GLY A 514 -1.24 10.51 -34.31
C GLY A 514 -1.54 9.75 -33.01
N PHE A 515 -1.31 8.43 -32.98
CA PHE A 515 -1.68 7.59 -31.83
C PHE A 515 -0.73 7.79 -30.63
N ALA A 516 -1.26 7.73 -29.40
CA ALA A 516 -0.44 7.81 -28.20
C ALA A 516 0.44 6.56 -28.03
N GLY A 517 1.64 6.75 -27.46
CA GLY A 517 2.44 5.66 -26.94
C GLY A 517 1.75 4.96 -25.76
N GLY A 518 1.99 3.67 -25.59
CA GLY A 518 1.54 2.90 -24.45
C GLY A 518 2.33 3.29 -23.19
N ASN A 519 1.69 3.16 -22.02
CA ASN A 519 2.35 3.41 -20.74
C ASN A 519 3.29 2.25 -20.37
N GLY A 520 4.36 2.54 -19.63
CA GLY A 520 5.17 1.52 -18.98
C GLY A 520 4.42 0.82 -17.86
N GLY A 521 4.67 -0.48 -17.67
CA GLY A 521 4.10 -1.26 -16.56
C GLY A 521 4.74 -0.89 -15.23
N ALA A 522 4.06 -1.14 -14.12
CA ALA A 522 4.62 -0.91 -12.78
C ALA A 522 5.68 -1.97 -12.45
N GLY A 523 6.67 -1.61 -11.63
CA GLY A 523 7.61 -2.56 -11.05
C GLY A 523 6.95 -3.43 -9.97
N GLY A 524 7.35 -4.69 -9.90
CA GLY A 524 6.88 -5.65 -8.91
C GLY A 524 7.40 -5.38 -7.51
N ARG A 525 6.68 -5.81 -6.48
CA ARG A 525 7.14 -5.66 -5.09
C ARG A 525 8.22 -6.66 -4.73
N GLY A 526 9.20 -6.23 -3.94
CA GLY A 526 10.16 -7.14 -3.32
C GLY A 526 9.49 -8.08 -2.31
N GLY A 527 9.94 -9.32 -2.24
CA GLY A 527 9.47 -10.34 -1.30
C GLY A 527 9.97 -10.07 0.12
N GLN A 528 9.22 -10.51 1.13
CA GLN A 528 9.67 -10.37 2.52
C GLN A 528 10.81 -11.34 2.84
N GLY A 529 11.76 -10.89 3.64
CA GLY A 529 12.78 -11.75 4.22
C GLY A 529 12.17 -12.73 5.21
N GLY A 530 12.68 -13.97 5.23
CA GLY A 530 12.26 -15.00 6.17
C GLY A 530 12.60 -14.56 7.59
N ALA A 531 11.61 -14.61 8.49
CA ALA A 531 11.88 -14.42 9.91
C ALA A 531 12.71 -15.57 10.47
N ALA A 532 13.60 -15.29 11.40
CA ALA A 532 14.16 -16.34 12.25
C ALA A 532 13.10 -16.81 13.27
N SER A 533 13.06 -18.11 13.56
CA SER A 533 11.89 -18.78 14.15
C SER A 533 11.36 -18.11 15.45
N PRO A 534 10.04 -17.88 15.55
CA PRO A 534 9.36 -17.75 16.85
C PRO A 534 9.07 -19.14 17.43
N PRO A 535 9.30 -19.40 18.73
CA PRO A 535 9.03 -20.72 19.30
C PRO A 535 7.52 -20.99 19.43
N ASN A 536 7.13 -22.22 19.15
CA ASN A 536 5.85 -22.76 19.58
C ASN A 536 5.80 -22.74 21.11
N LEU A 537 4.81 -22.04 21.68
CA LEU A 537 4.63 -21.71 23.10
C LEU A 537 4.55 -22.93 24.06
N ASN A 538 4.59 -24.16 23.55
CA ASN A 538 4.39 -25.38 24.34
C ASN A 538 5.58 -26.35 24.39
N GLN A 539 6.68 -26.14 23.65
CA GLN A 539 7.83 -27.06 23.71
C GLN A 539 9.18 -26.32 23.57
N ASP A 540 10.13 -26.71 24.43
CA ASP A 540 11.45 -26.08 24.65
C ASP A 540 12.46 -26.37 23.53
N TRP A 541 12.59 -25.50 22.52
CA TRP A 541 13.43 -25.79 21.33
C TRP A 541 14.47 -24.71 20.96
N HIS A 542 15.29 -24.25 21.92
CA HIS A 542 16.54 -23.55 21.59
C HIS A 542 17.70 -24.01 22.48
N GLY A 543 18.87 -24.27 21.86
CA GLY A 543 20.07 -24.76 22.51
C GLY A 543 20.54 -23.81 23.62
N LEU A 544 20.75 -24.37 24.81
CA LEU A 544 21.09 -23.68 26.06
C LEU A 544 22.31 -22.72 25.97
N PHE A 545 23.11 -22.78 24.90
CA PHE A 545 24.36 -22.01 24.70
C PHE A 545 24.68 -21.56 23.24
N GLY A 546 23.71 -21.52 22.31
CA GLY A 546 23.92 -21.12 20.89
C GLY A 546 23.39 -19.71 20.52
N SER A 547 23.82 -19.13 19.38
CA SER A 547 23.25 -17.88 18.85
C SER A 547 21.93 -18.11 18.13
N ASN A 548 21.01 -17.16 18.20
CA ASN A 548 19.78 -17.21 17.41
C ASN A 548 20.07 -16.85 15.95
N GLY A 549 19.28 -17.41 15.02
CA GLY A 549 19.38 -17.09 13.60
C GLY A 549 19.08 -15.62 13.31
N ASN A 550 19.71 -15.08 12.26
CA ASN A 550 19.38 -13.75 11.73
C ASN A 550 18.09 -13.81 10.90
N GLY A 551 17.36 -12.70 10.86
CA GLY A 551 16.28 -12.50 9.89
C GLY A 551 16.86 -12.33 8.48
N GLY A 552 16.20 -12.90 7.47
CA GLY A 552 16.59 -12.74 6.08
C GLY A 552 16.37 -11.31 5.59
N PRO A 553 17.18 -10.78 4.67
CA PRO A 553 16.92 -9.47 4.07
C PRO A 553 15.63 -9.50 3.24
N GLY A 554 14.94 -8.36 3.17
CA GLY A 554 13.84 -8.15 2.24
C GLY A 554 14.36 -8.00 0.81
N GLY A 555 13.57 -8.45 -0.16
CA GLY A 555 13.90 -8.28 -1.58
C GLY A 555 13.71 -6.84 -2.05
N ASP A 556 14.47 -6.43 -3.06
CA ASP A 556 14.33 -5.11 -3.67
C ASP A 556 13.04 -5.00 -4.48
N GLY A 557 12.48 -3.81 -4.61
CA GLY A 557 11.38 -3.53 -5.53
C GLY A 557 11.88 -3.45 -6.97
N GLY A 558 11.09 -3.92 -7.93
CA GLY A 558 11.42 -3.86 -9.35
C GLY A 558 11.29 -2.44 -9.91
N GLY A 559 12.08 -2.08 -10.92
CA GLY A 559 11.97 -0.78 -11.59
C GLY A 559 10.65 -0.65 -12.37
N GLY A 560 10.12 0.56 -12.49
CA GLY A 560 8.99 0.86 -13.37
C GLY A 560 9.39 0.84 -14.83
N GLY A 561 8.48 0.39 -15.70
CA GLY A 561 8.69 0.30 -17.13
C GLY A 561 8.75 1.67 -17.80
N VAL A 562 9.52 1.82 -18.88
CA VAL A 562 9.57 3.08 -19.65
C VAL A 562 8.28 3.25 -20.46
N GLY A 563 7.79 4.49 -20.58
CA GLY A 563 6.67 4.84 -21.45
C GLY A 563 7.06 4.82 -22.92
N GLY A 564 6.14 4.37 -23.78
CA GLY A 564 6.34 4.31 -25.23
C GLY A 564 6.32 5.68 -25.88
N ALA A 565 7.04 5.87 -26.99
CA ALA A 565 6.97 7.12 -27.74
C ALA A 565 5.59 7.30 -28.41
N GLY A 566 5.14 8.53 -28.64
CA GLY A 566 3.97 8.80 -29.47
C GLY A 566 4.18 8.35 -30.91
N GLY A 567 3.09 8.25 -31.69
CA GLY A 567 3.13 7.93 -33.11
C GLY A 567 2.99 9.16 -34.02
N THR A 568 3.67 9.15 -35.17
CA THR A 568 3.59 10.23 -36.16
C THR A 568 2.17 10.45 -36.70
N GLY A 569 1.72 11.70 -36.74
CA GLY A 569 0.41 12.11 -37.28
C GLY A 569 0.50 12.62 -38.72
N VAL A 570 -0.41 12.20 -39.61
CA VAL A 570 -0.44 12.66 -41.02
C VAL A 570 -1.18 14.01 -41.15
N GLY A 571 -0.50 15.12 -40.84
CA GLY A 571 -0.98 16.49 -41.13
C GLY A 571 -1.75 17.21 -39.99
N SER A 572 -1.48 16.87 -38.71
CA SER A 572 -2.09 17.46 -37.49
C SER A 572 -1.19 17.21 -36.27
N ALA A 573 -1.73 17.30 -35.04
CA ALA A 573 -1.00 17.07 -33.79
C ALA A 573 -0.33 15.68 -33.78
N GLY A 574 0.94 15.64 -33.36
CA GLY A 574 1.69 14.40 -33.15
C GLY A 574 1.14 13.62 -31.95
N GLY A 575 1.29 12.29 -31.94
CA GLY A 575 0.88 11.47 -30.80
C GLY A 575 1.64 11.82 -29.53
N THR A 576 0.97 11.74 -28.37
CA THR A 576 1.61 11.92 -27.06
C THR A 576 2.46 10.70 -26.71
N GLY A 577 3.58 10.91 -26.01
CA GLY A 577 4.32 9.82 -25.36
C GLY A 577 3.47 9.21 -24.24
N GLY A 578 3.62 7.91 -24.02
CA GLY A 578 3.04 7.21 -22.87
C GLY A 578 3.80 7.52 -21.59
N ASP A 579 3.13 7.40 -20.45
CA ASP A 579 3.74 7.65 -19.14
C ASP A 579 4.70 6.50 -18.75
N GLY A 580 5.72 6.80 -17.96
CA GLY A 580 6.55 5.79 -17.32
C GLY A 580 5.78 5.11 -16.18
N GLY A 581 6.00 3.81 -16.00
CA GLY A 581 5.39 3.04 -14.91
C GLY A 581 6.04 3.35 -13.56
N ASP A 582 5.30 3.19 -12.48
CA ASP A 582 5.84 3.41 -11.13
C ASP A 582 6.83 2.30 -10.74
N GLY A 583 7.81 2.64 -9.90
CA GLY A 583 8.72 1.68 -9.28
C GLY A 583 8.03 0.85 -8.20
N GLY A 584 8.38 -0.42 -8.11
CA GLY A 584 7.85 -1.35 -7.12
C GLY A 584 8.34 -1.03 -5.70
N ALA A 585 7.48 -1.18 -4.71
CA ALA A 585 7.90 -1.09 -3.31
C ALA A 585 8.77 -2.29 -2.92
N ALA A 586 9.73 -2.08 -2.03
CA ALA A 586 10.58 -3.17 -1.58
C ALA A 586 9.96 -4.03 -0.47
N GLY A 587 10.49 -5.23 -0.32
CA GLY A 587 10.14 -6.15 0.75
C GLY A 587 10.74 -5.73 2.09
N ALA A 588 9.99 -5.99 3.17
CA ALA A 588 10.50 -5.82 4.52
C ALA A 588 11.54 -6.88 4.86
N GLY A 589 12.51 -6.52 5.70
CA GLY A 589 13.45 -7.47 6.30
C GLY A 589 12.77 -8.39 7.31
N GLY A 590 13.23 -9.64 7.38
CA GLY A 590 12.75 -10.64 8.31
C GLY A 590 13.12 -10.32 9.76
N ALA A 591 12.28 -10.71 10.72
CA ALA A 591 12.58 -10.55 12.14
C ALA A 591 13.79 -11.43 12.58
N PRO A 592 14.65 -10.98 13.52
CA PRO A 592 15.69 -11.81 14.12
C PRO A 592 15.11 -12.89 15.03
N GLY A 593 15.92 -13.91 15.34
CA GLY A 593 15.53 -15.00 16.24
C GLY A 593 15.65 -14.61 17.71
N ASN A 594 14.69 -15.06 18.53
CA ASN A 594 14.56 -14.71 19.95
C ASN A 594 15.07 -15.84 20.87
N GLY A 595 15.68 -15.48 22.01
CA GLY A 595 16.16 -16.45 23.01
C GLY A 595 15.11 -16.64 24.11
N TYR A 596 14.63 -17.88 24.31
CA TYR A 596 13.62 -18.21 25.32
C TYR A 596 14.27 -19.02 26.48
N HIS A 597 14.39 -18.47 27.71
CA HIS A 597 14.03 -19.13 28.99
C HIS A 597 14.52 -18.45 30.29
N GLN A 598 13.80 -18.78 31.38
CA GLN A 598 13.87 -18.24 32.74
C GLN A 598 14.59 -19.16 33.76
N GLN A 599 15.90 -19.48 33.67
CA GLN A 599 16.58 -20.12 34.83
C GLN A 599 18.08 -19.75 34.97
N PRO A 600 18.64 -19.75 36.20
CA PRO A 600 20.04 -19.42 36.43
C PRO A 600 20.96 -20.44 35.80
N ALA A 601 21.75 -20.01 34.81
CA ALA A 601 22.95 -20.74 34.44
C ALA A 601 23.89 -20.77 35.67
N PRO A 602 24.61 -21.88 35.92
CA PRO A 602 25.73 -21.88 36.85
C PRO A 602 26.70 -20.73 36.48
N GLN A 603 27.07 -19.90 37.45
CA GLN A 603 27.86 -18.69 37.25
C GLN A 603 29.14 -18.97 36.44
N GLY A 604 29.27 -18.39 35.23
CA GLY A 604 30.53 -18.33 34.49
C GLY A 604 30.57 -18.91 33.07
N LEU A 605 29.45 -19.34 32.48
CA LEU A 605 29.39 -19.80 31.08
C LEU A 605 28.87 -18.70 30.13
N PRO A 606 29.38 -18.59 28.88
CA PRO A 606 28.83 -17.67 27.87
C PRO A 606 27.36 -17.99 27.57
N ILE A 607 26.51 -16.98 27.52
CA ILE A 607 25.05 -17.08 27.30
C ILE A 607 24.73 -16.54 25.90
N GLY A 608 23.72 -17.11 25.21
CA GLY A 608 23.45 -16.89 23.79
C GLY A 608 23.15 -15.43 23.40
N THR A 609 23.65 -14.99 22.25
CA THR A 609 23.37 -13.66 21.66
C THR A 609 22.13 -13.70 20.76
N GLY A 610 21.25 -12.69 20.86
CA GLY A 610 20.17 -12.49 19.89
C GLY A 610 20.70 -12.24 18.47
N GLY A 611 19.95 -12.67 17.45
CA GLY A 611 20.31 -12.43 16.04
C GLY A 611 20.06 -10.98 15.59
N ALA A 612 20.56 -10.61 14.41
CA ALA A 612 20.27 -9.33 13.77
C ALA A 612 19.02 -9.41 12.87
N GLY A 613 18.17 -8.37 12.92
CA GLY A 613 17.03 -8.24 12.04
C GLY A 613 17.46 -8.06 10.58
N GLY A 614 16.65 -8.57 9.66
CA GLY A 614 16.87 -8.44 8.24
C GLY A 614 16.80 -6.97 7.80
N GLN A 615 17.64 -6.59 6.84
CA GLN A 615 17.56 -5.29 6.20
C GLN A 615 16.31 -5.20 5.33
N GLY A 616 15.63 -4.05 5.29
CA GLY A 616 14.59 -3.79 4.29
C GLY A 616 15.21 -3.62 2.90
N GLY A 617 14.52 -4.10 1.85
CA GLY A 617 14.99 -3.94 0.47
C GLY A 617 14.89 -2.51 -0.03
N ALA A 618 15.60 -2.17 -1.11
CA ALA A 618 15.53 -0.86 -1.75
C ALA A 618 14.33 -0.76 -2.71
N GLY A 619 13.60 0.35 -2.66
CA GLY A 619 12.47 0.62 -3.56
C GLY A 619 12.91 0.76 -5.02
N GLY A 620 12.09 0.29 -5.95
CA GLY A 620 12.36 0.35 -7.38
C GLY A 620 12.31 1.78 -7.92
N ALA A 621 13.13 2.10 -8.92
CA ALA A 621 13.07 3.40 -9.58
C ALA A 621 11.79 3.53 -10.44
N GLY A 622 11.21 4.73 -10.51
CA GLY A 622 10.13 5.02 -11.45
C GLY A 622 10.62 5.03 -12.90
N GLY A 623 9.77 4.58 -13.82
CA GLY A 623 10.03 4.52 -15.25
C GLY A 623 10.05 5.90 -15.91
N HIS A 624 10.82 6.03 -16.98
CA HIS A 624 10.89 7.29 -17.73
C HIS A 624 9.65 7.48 -18.61
N GLY A 625 9.14 8.70 -18.70
CA GLY A 625 8.07 9.05 -19.62
C GLY A 625 8.51 8.98 -21.09
N GLY A 626 7.59 8.57 -21.95
CA GLY A 626 7.80 8.42 -23.40
C GLY A 626 7.89 9.76 -24.12
N GLN A 627 8.62 9.78 -25.23
CA GLN A 627 8.78 10.97 -26.07
C GLN A 627 7.50 11.26 -26.88
N GLY A 628 7.06 12.52 -26.95
CA GLY A 628 6.03 12.94 -27.91
C GLY A 628 6.56 12.99 -29.35
N ASP A 629 5.72 12.73 -30.35
CA ASP A 629 6.18 12.53 -31.74
C ASP A 629 5.94 13.74 -32.66
N ILE A 630 6.42 13.67 -33.91
CA ILE A 630 6.42 14.79 -34.86
C ILE A 630 5.00 15.11 -35.40
N GLY A 631 4.61 16.39 -35.39
CA GLY A 631 3.31 16.90 -35.88
C GLY A 631 3.26 18.44 -36.06
N PHE A 632 2.11 19.00 -36.46
CA PHE A 632 1.98 20.47 -36.60
C PHE A 632 2.03 21.15 -35.21
N ASP A 633 1.26 20.62 -34.27
CA ASP A 633 1.48 20.75 -32.83
C ASP A 633 2.29 19.49 -32.42
N GLY A 634 3.55 19.64 -32.02
CA GLY A 634 4.36 18.49 -31.62
C GLY A 634 3.69 17.74 -30.46
N GLY A 635 3.80 16.41 -30.40
CA GLY A 635 3.17 15.61 -29.35
C GLY A 635 3.69 15.96 -27.95
N GLN A 636 2.86 15.83 -26.90
CA GLN A 636 3.33 15.99 -25.52
C GLN A 636 4.17 14.79 -25.07
N GLY A 637 5.24 14.99 -24.30
CA GLY A 637 5.97 13.90 -23.64
C GLY A 637 5.19 13.32 -22.44
N GLY A 638 5.29 12.02 -22.21
CA GLY A 638 4.65 11.35 -21.07
C GLY A 638 5.30 11.71 -19.73
N ALA A 639 4.59 11.59 -18.62
CA ALA A 639 5.13 11.81 -17.28
C ALA A 639 6.10 10.69 -16.86
N GLY A 640 7.03 10.99 -15.96
CA GLY A 640 7.86 9.98 -15.29
C GLY A 640 7.11 9.30 -14.14
N GLY A 641 7.33 8.00 -13.96
CA GLY A 641 6.71 7.21 -12.88
C GLY A 641 7.27 7.55 -11.49
N LEU A 642 6.52 7.26 -10.44
CA LEU A 642 6.94 7.46 -9.05
C LEU A 642 8.03 6.44 -8.65
N GLY A 643 8.95 6.83 -7.77
CA GLY A 643 9.85 5.89 -7.11
C GLY A 643 9.13 5.04 -6.07
N GLY A 644 9.47 3.75 -5.99
CA GLY A 644 8.93 2.83 -4.99
C GLY A 644 9.46 3.13 -3.58
N SER A 645 8.69 2.79 -2.54
CA SER A 645 9.14 2.95 -1.16
C SER A 645 10.14 1.87 -0.74
N GLY A 646 11.08 2.25 0.13
CA GLY A 646 12.01 1.32 0.76
C GLY A 646 11.34 0.43 1.80
N GLY A 647 11.85 -0.79 1.96
CA GLY A 647 11.30 -1.80 2.87
C GLY A 647 11.61 -1.47 4.32
N ALA A 648 10.73 -1.87 5.25
CA ALA A 648 11.05 -1.73 6.67
C ALA A 648 12.16 -2.72 7.09
N GLY A 649 13.01 -2.34 8.03
CA GLY A 649 13.94 -3.27 8.68
C GLY A 649 13.22 -4.20 9.66
N GLY A 650 13.76 -5.40 9.89
CA GLY A 650 13.17 -6.39 10.79
C GLY A 650 13.27 -5.97 12.27
N ASP A 651 12.16 -6.00 12.99
CA ASP A 651 12.10 -5.68 14.42
C ASP A 651 12.65 -6.81 15.31
N GLY A 652 13.57 -6.50 16.22
CA GLY A 652 13.90 -7.33 17.37
C GLY A 652 12.79 -7.28 18.43
N SER A 653 12.01 -8.34 18.56
CA SER A 653 10.88 -8.42 19.50
C SER A 653 11.19 -9.31 20.71
N GLY A 654 10.78 -8.90 21.92
CA GLY A 654 10.58 -9.83 23.05
C GLY A 654 10.58 -9.17 24.44
N THR A 655 9.49 -9.31 25.20
CA THR A 655 9.37 -8.93 26.63
C THR A 655 9.63 -10.13 27.54
N PHE A 656 10.88 -10.49 27.91
CA PHE A 656 11.10 -11.72 28.67
C PHE A 656 12.30 -11.75 29.64
N ASN A 657 12.11 -12.56 30.69
CA ASN A 657 12.88 -12.70 31.91
C ASN A 657 14.05 -13.71 31.77
N ALA A 658 15.27 -13.27 31.46
CA ALA A 658 16.45 -14.14 31.40
C ALA A 658 17.72 -13.42 31.89
N GLN A 659 18.55 -14.11 32.69
CA GLN A 659 19.80 -13.57 33.22
C GLN A 659 20.85 -13.46 32.09
N ALA A 660 21.22 -12.22 31.73
CA ALA A 660 22.42 -11.84 30.96
C ALA A 660 22.50 -12.19 29.44
N ASN A 661 21.38 -12.15 28.71
CA ASN A 661 21.40 -12.16 27.23
C ASN A 661 21.40 -10.73 26.65
N ASN A 662 22.04 -10.55 25.48
CA ASN A 662 21.90 -9.33 24.68
C ASN A 662 20.65 -9.42 23.80
N GLY A 663 19.83 -8.35 23.76
CA GLY A 663 18.70 -8.25 22.85
C GLY A 663 19.14 -8.27 21.38
N GLY A 664 18.33 -8.83 20.48
CA GLY A 664 18.62 -8.83 19.04
C GLY A 664 18.63 -7.41 18.45
N HIS A 665 19.51 -7.13 17.49
CA HIS A 665 19.59 -5.83 16.81
C HIS A 665 18.43 -5.68 15.81
N GLY A 666 17.86 -4.47 15.69
CA GLY A 666 16.89 -4.16 14.64
C GLY A 666 17.56 -4.02 13.27
N GLY A 667 16.87 -4.41 12.20
CA GLY A 667 17.35 -4.23 10.83
C GLY A 667 17.26 -2.77 10.37
N ALA A 668 18.14 -2.32 9.48
CA ALA A 668 18.00 -1.00 8.84
C ALA A 668 16.83 -1.00 7.85
N GLY A 669 16.20 0.16 7.68
CA GLY A 669 15.22 0.40 6.63
C GLY A 669 15.89 0.55 5.27
N GLY A 670 15.22 0.09 4.21
CA GLY A 670 15.71 0.18 2.84
C GLY A 670 15.55 1.58 2.25
N ALA A 671 16.35 1.93 1.25
CA ALA A 671 16.25 3.22 0.57
C ALA A 671 14.99 3.30 -0.31
N GLY A 672 14.40 4.49 -0.44
CA GLY A 672 13.37 4.78 -1.43
C GLY A 672 13.94 4.86 -2.85
N GLY A 673 13.16 4.44 -3.84
CA GLY A 673 13.53 4.49 -5.25
C GLY A 673 13.49 5.90 -5.83
N SER A 674 14.32 6.20 -6.82
CA SER A 674 14.27 7.49 -7.50
C SER A 674 13.03 7.64 -8.38
N GLY A 675 12.48 8.83 -8.51
CA GLY A 675 11.42 9.14 -9.48
C GLY A 675 11.91 9.05 -10.93
N GLY A 676 11.01 8.70 -11.83
CA GLY A 676 11.26 8.64 -13.27
C GLY A 676 11.36 10.02 -13.90
N THR A 677 12.18 10.16 -14.94
CA THR A 677 12.26 11.44 -15.68
C THR A 677 11.03 11.62 -16.56
N GLY A 678 10.55 12.85 -16.69
CA GLY A 678 9.51 13.20 -17.66
C GLY A 678 10.01 13.07 -19.10
N GLY A 679 9.11 12.68 -20.01
CA GLY A 679 9.39 12.49 -21.44
C GLY A 679 9.57 13.81 -22.17
N THR A 680 10.35 13.81 -23.25
CA THR A 680 10.57 15.02 -24.06
C THR A 680 9.36 15.31 -24.95
N GLY A 681 9.02 16.59 -25.14
CA GLY A 681 8.01 16.99 -26.12
C GLY A 681 8.44 16.74 -27.57
N GLY A 682 7.48 16.50 -28.45
CA GLY A 682 7.67 16.25 -29.88
C GLY A 682 7.99 17.50 -30.69
N ALA A 683 8.62 17.30 -31.85
CA ALA A 683 8.98 18.41 -32.73
C ALA A 683 7.80 18.83 -33.64
N GLY A 684 7.59 20.13 -33.83
CA GLY A 684 6.46 20.65 -34.62
C GLY A 684 6.47 22.17 -34.75
N ALA A 685 5.54 22.77 -35.50
CA ALA A 685 5.49 24.22 -35.68
C ALA A 685 5.39 24.96 -34.34
N ASN A 686 4.60 24.45 -33.39
CA ASN A 686 4.45 25.02 -32.04
C ASN A 686 5.27 24.32 -30.94
N GLY A 687 6.02 23.26 -31.27
CA GLY A 687 6.70 22.38 -30.31
C GLY A 687 5.77 21.68 -29.30
N GLY A 688 6.07 20.45 -28.89
CA GLY A 688 5.30 19.76 -27.84
C GLY A 688 5.72 20.17 -26.43
N ARG A 689 4.82 20.11 -25.44
CA ARG A 689 5.20 20.25 -24.02
C ARG A 689 5.99 19.00 -23.58
N GLY A 690 7.01 19.17 -22.74
CA GLY A 690 7.63 18.04 -22.02
C GLY A 690 6.65 17.40 -21.02
N GLY A 691 6.91 16.18 -20.59
CA GLY A 691 6.19 15.52 -19.51
C GLY A 691 6.77 15.84 -18.13
N ASP A 692 5.91 15.85 -17.11
CA ASP A 692 6.31 16.15 -15.73
C ASP A 692 7.17 15.02 -15.15
N ALA A 693 8.03 15.35 -14.19
CA ALA A 693 8.87 14.35 -13.54
C ALA A 693 8.14 13.57 -12.45
N GLY A 694 8.56 12.32 -12.24
CA GLY A 694 8.09 11.50 -11.13
C GLY A 694 8.70 11.92 -9.80
N HIS A 695 7.91 11.80 -8.73
CA HIS A 695 8.39 11.98 -7.36
C HIS A 695 9.30 10.83 -6.93
N GLY A 696 10.28 11.12 -6.07
CA GLY A 696 11.09 10.09 -5.40
C GLY A 696 10.29 9.33 -4.35
N GLY A 697 10.58 8.05 -4.16
CA GLY A 697 9.93 7.20 -3.17
C GLY A 697 10.45 7.44 -1.75
N ASP A 698 9.61 7.19 -0.75
CA ASP A 698 10.01 7.34 0.66
C ASP A 698 10.99 6.23 1.10
N GLY A 699 11.92 6.57 1.99
CA GLY A 699 12.81 5.61 2.65
C GLY A 699 12.07 4.77 3.68
N GLY A 700 12.46 3.50 3.82
CA GLY A 700 11.89 2.56 4.76
C GLY A 700 12.26 2.87 6.21
N ASN A 701 11.35 2.61 7.14
CA ASN A 701 11.65 2.72 8.57
C ASN A 701 12.57 1.58 9.01
N ALA A 702 13.47 1.85 9.96
CA ALA A 702 14.26 0.79 10.57
C ALA A 702 13.48 -0.02 11.59
N GLY A 703 13.92 -1.26 11.79
CA GLY A 703 13.47 -2.12 12.86
C GLY A 703 14.03 -1.71 14.22
N HIS A 704 13.27 -1.95 15.27
CA HIS A 704 13.66 -1.70 16.66
C HIS A 704 14.57 -2.80 17.21
N GLY A 705 15.46 -2.48 18.16
CA GLY A 705 16.27 -3.43 18.90
C GLY A 705 15.51 -4.05 20.08
N GLY A 706 15.79 -5.32 20.40
CA GLY A 706 15.12 -6.06 21.47
C GLY A 706 15.51 -5.62 22.89
N THR A 707 14.57 -5.65 23.84
CA THR A 707 14.76 -5.21 25.24
C THR A 707 15.52 -6.23 26.10
N ALA A 708 16.17 -5.77 27.18
CA ALA A 708 16.81 -6.62 28.20
C ALA A 708 16.17 -6.36 29.58
N GLU A 709 15.70 -7.38 30.31
CA GLU A 709 14.84 -7.13 31.49
C GLU A 709 15.60 -7.03 32.84
N PHE A 710 16.82 -7.57 32.98
CA PHE A 710 17.55 -7.62 34.27
C PHE A 710 18.65 -6.54 34.44
N PRO A 711 18.66 -5.78 35.56
CA PRO A 711 19.78 -4.91 35.94
C PRO A 711 20.93 -5.73 36.57
N GLY A 712 21.65 -6.50 35.75
CA GLY A 712 22.85 -7.25 36.13
C GLY A 712 24.07 -6.80 35.34
N ARG A 713 25.29 -6.97 35.89
CA ARG A 713 26.54 -6.71 35.14
C ARG A 713 26.60 -7.61 33.91
N GLY A 714 26.53 -7.03 32.70
CA GLY A 714 26.73 -7.71 31.42
C GLY A 714 25.49 -7.96 30.55
N ALA A 715 24.33 -7.38 30.86
CA ALA A 715 23.14 -7.42 29.98
C ALA A 715 23.00 -6.11 29.18
N TYR A 716 22.88 -6.19 27.84
CA TYR A 716 22.70 -5.05 26.95
C TYR A 716 21.44 -5.21 26.08
N GLY A 717 20.62 -4.16 25.97
CA GLY A 717 19.56 -4.10 24.95
C GLY A 717 20.17 -4.09 23.54
N GLY A 718 19.46 -4.64 22.55
CA GLY A 718 19.91 -4.61 21.15
C GLY A 718 19.89 -3.20 20.57
N GLU A 719 20.80 -2.89 19.65
CA GLU A 719 20.78 -1.60 18.91
C GLU A 719 19.57 -1.53 17.98
N GLY A 720 19.00 -0.34 17.81
CA GLY A 720 17.98 -0.10 16.78
C GLY A 720 18.62 0.08 15.40
N GLY A 721 17.94 -0.36 14.34
CA GLY A 721 18.45 -0.18 12.98
C GLY A 721 18.41 1.28 12.52
N SER A 722 19.19 1.66 11.51
CA SER A 722 19.11 2.99 10.87
C SER A 722 17.96 3.07 9.87
N GLY A 723 17.26 4.20 9.80
CA GLY A 723 16.22 4.44 8.80
C GLY A 723 16.80 4.55 7.39
N GLY A 724 16.05 4.12 6.38
CA GLY A 724 16.46 4.20 4.98
C GLY A 724 16.34 5.62 4.42
N ALA A 725 17.24 5.99 3.51
CA ALA A 725 17.16 7.30 2.84
C ALA A 725 15.96 7.36 1.87
N GLY A 726 15.37 8.55 1.71
CA GLY A 726 14.37 8.82 0.68
C GLY A 726 15.01 8.90 -0.71
N GLY A 727 14.25 8.51 -1.73
CA GLY A 727 14.65 8.53 -3.13
C GLY A 727 14.62 9.94 -3.72
N ASN A 728 15.55 10.22 -4.64
CA ASN A 728 15.59 11.50 -5.35
C ASN A 728 14.43 11.65 -6.34
N ALA A 729 14.01 12.87 -6.62
CA ALA A 729 13.06 13.16 -7.70
C ALA A 729 13.63 12.85 -9.09
N GLY A 730 12.76 12.57 -10.05
CA GLY A 730 13.12 12.51 -11.46
C GLY A 730 13.35 13.90 -12.06
N GLY A 731 14.07 13.96 -13.19
CA GLY A 731 14.25 15.20 -13.97
C GLY A 731 13.04 15.53 -14.84
N ALA A 732 12.68 16.82 -14.94
CA ALA A 732 11.57 17.29 -15.80
C ALA A 732 11.86 17.06 -17.29
N GLY A 733 10.83 16.74 -18.07
CA GLY A 733 10.93 16.60 -19.51
C GLY A 733 11.20 17.94 -20.20
N SER A 734 12.14 17.95 -21.15
CA SER A 734 12.40 19.14 -21.98
C SER A 734 11.27 19.35 -22.99
N GLY A 735 10.89 20.62 -23.22
CA GLY A 735 9.97 20.98 -24.30
C GLY A 735 10.51 20.62 -25.69
N GLY A 736 9.61 20.39 -26.64
CA GLY A 736 9.93 20.02 -28.01
C GLY A 736 10.42 21.21 -28.85
N ALA A 737 11.32 20.92 -29.80
CA ALA A 737 11.89 21.93 -30.69
C ALA A 737 10.87 22.39 -31.76
N ALA A 738 10.86 23.69 -32.05
CA ALA A 738 10.07 24.25 -33.14
C ALA A 738 10.64 23.78 -34.51
N GLY A 739 9.78 23.29 -35.40
CA GLY A 739 10.15 22.76 -36.71
C GLY A 739 10.50 23.87 -37.71
N ALA A 740 11.51 23.62 -38.56
CA ALA A 740 11.89 24.52 -39.65
C ALA A 740 10.83 24.48 -40.78
N GLY A 741 9.81 25.33 -40.71
CA GLY A 741 8.82 25.45 -41.81
C GLY A 741 7.53 26.21 -41.51
N GLY A 742 7.18 26.43 -40.24
CA GLY A 742 6.05 27.28 -39.86
C GLY A 742 6.51 28.68 -39.47
N SER A 743 5.98 29.72 -40.11
CA SER A 743 6.26 31.11 -39.75
C SER A 743 5.66 31.43 -38.37
N GLY A 744 6.45 31.27 -37.29
CA GLY A 744 6.25 31.96 -36.02
C GLY A 744 5.82 31.16 -34.79
N GLY A 745 5.94 29.82 -34.76
CA GLY A 745 5.63 29.08 -33.53
C GLY A 745 6.74 29.18 -32.47
N PHE A 746 6.33 29.33 -31.21
CA PHE A 746 7.24 29.33 -30.07
C PHE A 746 7.78 27.90 -29.83
N GLY A 747 8.95 27.76 -29.19
CA GLY A 747 9.39 26.46 -28.71
C GLY A 747 8.43 25.92 -27.65
N GLY A 748 8.26 24.59 -27.59
CA GLY A 748 7.41 23.98 -26.58
C GLY A 748 7.90 24.29 -25.16
N ASN A 749 6.97 24.43 -24.21
CA ASN A 749 7.31 24.70 -22.82
C ASN A 749 7.89 23.43 -22.14
N GLY A 750 8.85 23.63 -21.23
CA GLY A 750 9.31 22.57 -20.32
C GLY A 750 8.23 22.18 -19.30
N ALA A 751 8.39 21.01 -18.69
CA ALA A 751 7.48 20.46 -17.70
C ALA A 751 7.87 20.83 -16.26
N ASP A 752 6.99 20.51 -15.30
CA ASP A 752 7.27 20.70 -13.88
C ASP A 752 8.26 19.65 -13.35
N GLY A 753 9.15 20.07 -12.45
CA GLY A 753 10.06 19.19 -11.72
C GLY A 753 9.38 18.46 -10.56
N GLY A 754 9.87 17.26 -10.23
CA GLY A 754 9.30 16.44 -9.16
C GLY A 754 9.91 16.75 -7.78
N ASP A 755 9.17 16.39 -6.73
CA ASP A 755 9.64 16.42 -5.34
C ASP A 755 10.44 15.14 -4.99
N GLY A 756 11.44 15.28 -4.10
CA GLY A 756 12.16 14.13 -3.54
C GLY A 756 11.35 13.42 -2.45
N GLY A 757 11.59 12.13 -2.24
CA GLY A 757 10.92 11.33 -1.21
C GLY A 757 11.43 11.63 0.20
N ASN A 758 10.64 11.33 1.24
CA ASN A 758 11.05 11.52 2.63
C ASN A 758 12.03 10.44 3.09
N GLY A 759 12.90 10.75 4.05
CA GLY A 759 13.72 9.74 4.72
C GLY A 759 12.91 8.92 5.72
N GLY A 760 13.25 7.65 5.88
CA GLY A 760 12.64 6.74 6.85
C GLY A 760 13.09 7.04 8.29
N ASN A 761 12.28 6.64 9.27
CA ASN A 761 12.63 6.82 10.69
C ASN A 761 13.66 5.77 11.16
N GLY A 762 14.55 6.18 12.06
CA GLY A 762 15.46 5.26 12.74
C GLY A 762 14.74 4.37 13.76
N GLY A 763 15.28 3.18 14.01
CA GLY A 763 14.77 2.22 14.98
C GLY A 763 15.22 2.56 16.41
N PHE A 764 14.36 2.28 17.39
CA PHE A 764 14.69 2.44 18.81
C PHE A 764 15.59 1.31 19.31
N GLY A 765 16.58 1.62 20.16
CA GLY A 765 17.34 0.59 20.88
C GLY A 765 16.54 -0.05 22.03
N GLY A 766 16.92 -1.25 22.45
CA GLY A 766 16.27 -1.98 23.54
C GLY A 766 16.41 -1.31 24.92
N ILE A 767 15.37 -1.40 25.75
CA ILE A 767 15.35 -0.82 27.11
C ILE A 767 16.15 -1.71 28.10
N ASN A 768 16.94 -1.05 28.97
CA ASN A 768 17.73 -1.51 30.15
C ASN A 768 19.20 -1.97 29.93
N GLY A 769 20.13 -1.50 30.79
CA GLY A 769 21.54 -1.92 30.86
C GLY A 769 22.63 -0.92 30.44
N THR A 770 22.30 0.20 29.77
CA THR A 770 23.21 1.19 29.13
C THR A 770 23.75 0.74 27.75
N PHE A 771 23.58 1.61 26.75
CA PHE A 771 24.07 1.57 25.34
C PHE A 771 23.44 0.56 24.35
N GLY A 772 22.11 0.54 24.21
CA GLY A 772 21.53 0.28 22.88
C GLY A 772 21.44 1.62 22.16
N THR A 773 22.24 1.86 21.11
CA THR A 773 22.13 3.10 20.34
C THR A 773 20.86 3.07 19.50
N ASN A 774 20.08 4.15 19.53
CA ASN A 774 19.03 4.37 18.52
C ASN A 774 19.71 4.49 17.16
N GLY A 775 19.12 3.89 16.13
CA GLY A 775 19.61 4.11 14.78
C GLY A 775 19.27 5.52 14.29
N ALA A 776 20.14 6.08 13.45
CA ALA A 776 19.89 7.36 12.80
C ALA A 776 18.69 7.27 11.87
N GLY A 777 17.88 8.34 11.77
CA GLY A 777 16.90 8.49 10.70
C GLY A 777 17.56 8.60 9.33
N GLY A 778 16.82 8.23 8.28
CA GLY A 778 17.26 8.37 6.90
C GLY A 778 17.20 9.82 6.41
N THR A 779 18.10 10.17 5.50
CA THR A 779 18.06 11.47 4.82
C THR A 779 16.92 11.51 3.81
N GLY A 780 16.18 12.62 3.70
CA GLY A 780 15.24 12.82 2.60
C GLY A 780 15.96 12.91 1.24
N GLY A 781 15.25 12.56 0.18
CA GLY A 781 15.71 12.65 -1.19
C GLY A 781 15.75 14.08 -1.72
N LEU A 782 16.65 14.33 -2.67
CA LEU A 782 16.79 15.62 -3.33
C LEU A 782 15.66 15.86 -4.33
N GLY A 783 15.01 17.02 -4.24
CA GLY A 783 14.10 17.54 -5.27
C GLY A 783 14.86 18.17 -6.44
N THR A 784 14.19 18.42 -7.56
CA THR A 784 14.84 19.08 -8.71
C THR A 784 14.95 20.60 -8.54
N LEU A 785 16.12 21.16 -8.89
CA LEU A 785 16.42 22.60 -8.72
C LEU A 785 15.94 23.48 -9.90
N LEU A 786 15.65 22.89 -11.07
CA LEU A 786 15.27 23.62 -12.30
C LEU A 786 14.35 22.80 -13.23
N GLY A 787 13.15 23.31 -13.51
CA GLY A 787 12.26 22.86 -14.61
C GLY A 787 10.83 23.47 -14.58
N GLY A 788 10.57 24.46 -15.45
CA GLY A 788 9.28 24.70 -16.16
C GLY A 788 8.02 25.31 -15.49
N HIS A 789 8.00 26.63 -15.21
CA HIS A 789 6.82 27.50 -14.94
C HIS A 789 5.91 27.18 -13.73
N ASN A 790 6.20 27.85 -12.60
CA ASN A 790 5.38 28.11 -11.39
C ASN A 790 5.65 27.26 -10.12
N GLY A 791 6.75 26.53 -10.01
CA GLY A 791 7.12 25.86 -8.76
C GLY A 791 7.66 26.81 -7.69
N ASN A 792 6.87 27.09 -6.65
CA ASN A 792 7.41 27.56 -5.37
C ASN A 792 8.40 26.51 -4.84
N ILE A 793 9.64 26.93 -4.56
CA ILE A 793 10.64 26.33 -3.65
C ILE A 793 10.36 24.87 -3.22
N GLY A 794 10.85 23.91 -4.01
CA GLY A 794 11.06 22.54 -3.57
C GLY A 794 12.16 22.50 -2.50
N LEU A 795 11.76 22.70 -1.24
CA LEU A 795 12.63 22.46 -0.08
C LEU A 795 12.75 20.95 0.11
N ASN A 796 14.00 20.47 0.19
CA ASN A 796 14.42 19.09 0.46
C ASN A 796 13.41 18.28 1.28
N GLY A 797 13.17 17.02 0.87
CA GLY A 797 12.42 16.05 1.66
C GLY A 797 12.90 16.05 3.12
N ALA A 798 11.95 16.00 4.05
CA ALA A 798 12.24 16.14 5.47
C ALA A 798 13.32 15.14 5.92
N THR A 799 14.29 15.60 6.72
CA THR A 799 15.17 14.70 7.48
C THR A 799 14.29 13.77 8.31
N GLY A 800 14.39 12.46 8.06
CA GLY A 800 13.75 11.42 8.87
C GLY A 800 14.15 11.56 10.34
N GLY A 801 13.23 11.20 11.23
CA GLY A 801 13.18 11.66 12.63
C GLY A 801 14.51 11.59 13.40
N ILE A 802 14.80 12.67 14.12
CA ILE A 802 15.81 12.70 15.19
C ILE A 802 15.28 11.82 16.32
N GLY A 803 16.06 10.81 16.71
CA GLY A 803 15.70 9.86 17.77
C GLY A 803 15.13 10.59 18.99
N SER A 804 13.85 10.31 19.28
CA SER A 804 13.20 10.84 20.47
C SER A 804 13.92 10.32 21.71
N THR A 805 14.34 11.22 22.58
CA THR A 805 14.97 10.87 23.87
C THR A 805 13.95 10.15 24.74
N THR A 806 14.27 8.97 25.25
CA THR A 806 13.48 8.29 26.30
C THR A 806 13.64 8.95 27.69
N LEU A 807 14.38 10.07 27.77
CA LEU A 807 14.43 10.90 28.96
C LEU A 807 13.03 11.45 29.24
N THR A 808 12.39 10.92 30.27
CA THR A 808 11.19 11.56 30.83
C THR A 808 11.58 12.88 31.47
N ASN A 809 12.72 12.91 32.17
CA ASN A 809 13.24 14.07 32.84
C ASN A 809 14.75 14.21 32.64
N ALA A 810 15.23 15.45 32.64
CA ALA A 810 16.66 15.76 32.58
C ALA A 810 16.96 16.98 33.43
N THR A 811 18.06 16.98 34.18
CA THR A 811 18.47 18.11 35.03
C THR A 811 19.68 18.82 34.46
N VAL A 812 19.69 20.14 34.58
CA VAL A 812 20.85 20.99 34.31
C VAL A 812 21.13 21.90 35.51
N PRO A 813 22.39 22.31 35.71
CA PRO A 813 22.73 23.23 36.79
C PRO A 813 22.03 24.58 36.64
N LEU A 814 21.49 25.08 37.75
CA LEU A 814 20.92 26.41 37.91
C LEU A 814 21.78 27.20 38.90
N GLN A 815 22.42 28.27 38.44
CA GLN A 815 23.28 29.10 39.27
C GLN A 815 22.54 30.34 39.75
N ILE A 816 22.46 30.55 41.07
CA ILE A 816 21.91 31.78 41.63
C ILE A 816 23.01 32.83 41.76
N VAL A 817 22.87 33.95 41.05
CA VAL A 817 23.80 35.07 41.05
C VAL A 817 23.18 36.26 41.78
N ASN A 818 23.96 36.95 42.62
CA ASN A 818 23.50 38.11 43.39
C ASN A 818 22.18 37.90 44.14
N THR A 819 22.00 36.68 44.66
CA THR A 819 20.83 36.21 45.42
C THR A 819 19.53 36.05 44.61
N THR A 820 19.31 36.87 43.58
CA THR A 820 18.02 37.01 42.90
C THR A 820 18.00 36.52 41.46
N GLU A 821 19.15 36.23 40.86
CA GLU A 821 19.25 35.98 39.42
C GLU A 821 19.52 34.50 39.12
N PRO A 822 18.52 33.72 38.70
CA PRO A 822 18.72 32.34 38.26
C PRO A 822 19.32 32.29 36.85
N VAL A 823 20.51 31.70 36.72
CA VAL A 823 21.28 31.62 35.48
C VAL A 823 21.49 30.17 35.07
N VAL A 824 21.21 29.87 33.80
CA VAL A 824 21.58 28.60 33.16
C VAL A 824 22.55 28.86 32.02
N PHE A 825 23.29 27.83 31.63
CA PHE A 825 24.19 27.91 30.48
C PHE A 825 23.57 27.19 29.28
N ILE A 826 23.66 27.81 28.11
CA ILE A 826 23.19 27.22 26.85
C ILE A 826 24.22 27.38 25.75
N SER A 827 24.22 26.48 24.78
CA SER A 827 24.93 26.59 23.50
C SER A 827 23.93 26.80 22.38
N LEU A 828 24.26 27.71 21.46
CA LEU A 828 23.47 27.98 20.26
C LEU A 828 24.22 27.43 19.06
N ASN A 829 23.56 26.57 18.28
CA ASN A 829 24.12 25.94 17.09
C ASN A 829 25.50 25.27 17.31
N GLY A 830 25.69 24.61 18.46
CA GLY A 830 26.97 23.98 18.81
C GLY A 830 28.10 24.97 19.14
N GLY A 831 27.78 26.24 19.38
CA GLY A 831 28.71 27.27 19.85
C GLY A 831 29.15 27.07 21.32
N PRO A 832 29.92 28.01 21.89
CA PRO A 832 30.31 27.95 23.30
C PRO A 832 29.09 28.09 24.23
N MET A 833 29.17 27.47 25.41
CA MET A 833 28.18 27.63 26.47
C MET A 833 28.22 29.07 27.01
N VAL A 834 27.07 29.74 27.04
CA VAL A 834 26.93 31.13 27.47
C VAL A 834 25.84 31.27 28.54
N PRO A 835 26.00 32.19 29.51
CA PRO A 835 25.02 32.37 30.57
C PRO A 835 23.79 33.12 30.06
N VAL A 836 22.60 32.59 30.37
CA VAL A 836 21.30 33.23 30.12
C VAL A 836 20.48 33.31 31.40
N LEU A 837 19.78 34.42 31.59
CA LEU A 837 18.87 34.61 32.72
C LEU A 837 17.62 33.76 32.50
N LEU A 838 17.30 32.87 33.44
CA LEU A 838 16.09 32.07 33.43
C LEU A 838 14.91 32.92 33.92
N ASP A 839 13.98 33.23 33.03
CA ASP A 839 12.93 34.20 33.30
C ASP A 839 11.54 33.61 33.04
N THR A 840 10.80 33.30 34.11
CA THR A 840 9.42 32.83 33.98
C THR A 840 8.45 33.95 33.59
N GLY A 841 8.76 35.22 33.82
CA GLY A 841 7.91 36.37 33.49
C GLY A 841 7.82 36.68 31.99
N SER A 842 8.72 36.15 31.16
CA SER A 842 8.76 36.35 29.71
C SER A 842 8.72 35.02 28.92
N THR A 843 8.54 35.07 27.59
CA THR A 843 8.52 33.88 26.73
C THR A 843 9.37 34.10 25.48
N GLY A 844 10.25 33.13 25.20
CA GLY A 844 11.16 33.14 24.06
C GLY A 844 12.61 33.42 24.46
N LEU A 845 13.56 33.05 23.59
CA LEU A 845 14.98 33.27 23.81
C LEU A 845 15.47 34.50 23.06
N VAL A 846 16.04 35.46 23.79
CA VAL A 846 16.57 36.72 23.25
C VAL A 846 18.04 36.89 23.65
N MET A 847 18.92 36.94 22.66
CA MET A 847 20.37 37.05 22.84
C MET A 847 20.87 38.46 22.53
N ASP A 848 21.92 38.88 23.23
CA ASP A 848 22.56 40.18 23.02
C ASP A 848 23.13 40.35 21.60
N SER A 849 23.34 41.61 21.19
CA SER A 849 23.80 41.95 19.84
C SER A 849 25.14 41.37 19.42
N GLN A 850 25.98 40.94 20.38
CA GLN A 850 27.24 40.25 20.09
C GLN A 850 27.06 38.95 19.26
N PHE A 851 25.89 38.30 19.35
CA PHE A 851 25.60 37.05 18.65
C PHE A 851 25.25 37.22 17.17
N LEU A 852 25.15 38.45 16.64
CA LEU A 852 24.98 38.70 15.20
C LEU A 852 26.17 38.20 14.36
N THR A 853 27.30 37.99 15.01
CA THR A 853 28.52 37.47 14.38
C THR A 853 28.54 35.95 14.23
N GLN A 854 27.60 35.24 14.87
CA GLN A 854 27.50 33.78 14.85
C GLN A 854 26.64 33.30 13.69
N ASN A 855 26.97 32.14 13.12
CA ASN A 855 26.19 31.54 12.05
C ASN A 855 25.00 30.75 12.63
N PHE A 856 23.79 31.31 12.51
CA PHE A 856 22.54 30.65 12.90
C PHE A 856 21.64 30.32 11.70
N GLY A 857 22.19 30.35 10.48
CA GLY A 857 21.42 30.24 9.25
C GLY A 857 20.78 31.57 8.81
N PRO A 858 19.85 31.54 7.86
CA PRO A 858 19.21 32.75 7.34
C PRO A 858 18.31 33.40 8.39
N VAL A 859 18.16 34.73 8.31
CA VAL A 859 17.16 35.47 9.07
C VAL A 859 15.77 35.04 8.56
N ILE A 860 14.94 34.52 9.46
CA ILE A 860 13.57 34.07 9.15
C ILE A 860 12.50 35.08 9.58
N GLY A 861 12.87 36.10 10.36
CA GLY A 861 11.98 37.15 10.82
C GLY A 861 12.72 38.34 11.42
N THR A 862 12.03 39.46 11.59
CA THR A 862 12.55 40.65 12.28
C THR A 862 11.43 41.31 13.07
N GLY A 863 11.76 42.04 14.14
CA GLY A 863 10.76 42.72 14.94
C GLY A 863 11.32 43.69 15.98
N THR A 864 10.42 44.27 16.77
CA THR A 864 10.72 45.19 17.87
C THR A 864 9.95 44.75 19.12
N ALA A 865 10.64 44.70 20.26
CA ALA A 865 10.06 44.31 21.54
C ALA A 865 10.64 45.12 22.70
N GLY A 866 10.05 44.97 23.89
CA GLY A 866 10.57 45.53 25.13
C GLY A 866 10.77 44.44 26.18
N TYR A 867 11.77 44.61 27.04
CA TYR A 867 12.08 43.68 28.13
C TYR A 867 11.99 44.40 29.48
N ALA A 868 11.28 43.77 30.44
CA ALA A 868 11.07 44.25 31.81
C ALA A 868 10.62 45.72 31.96
N GLY A 869 10.04 46.32 30.90
CA GLY A 869 9.65 47.73 30.86
C GLY A 869 10.82 48.73 30.89
N GLY A 870 12.08 48.26 30.89
CA GLY A 870 13.28 49.08 31.04
C GLY A 870 14.20 49.11 29.81
N LEU A 871 13.99 48.21 28.85
CA LEU A 871 14.76 48.14 27.61
C LEU A 871 13.82 47.98 26.41
N THR A 872 14.02 48.75 25.35
CA THR A 872 13.37 48.53 24.03
C THR A 872 14.43 48.10 23.03
N TYR A 873 14.15 47.09 22.21
CA TYR A 873 15.11 46.53 21.27
C TYR A 873 14.47 46.06 19.96
N ASN A 874 15.23 46.16 18.88
CA ASN A 874 14.96 45.49 17.60
C ASN A 874 15.71 44.16 17.56
N TYR A 875 15.20 43.18 16.83
CA TYR A 875 15.82 41.86 16.72
C TYR A 875 15.63 41.21 15.34
N ASN A 876 16.54 40.31 15.01
CA ASN A 876 16.39 39.31 13.97
C ASN A 876 16.03 37.96 14.61
N THR A 877 15.18 37.18 13.95
CA THR A 877 14.81 35.82 14.35
C THR A 877 15.51 34.82 13.44
N TYR A 878 16.07 33.78 14.04
CA TYR A 878 16.73 32.65 13.39
C TYR A 878 16.07 31.35 13.82
N SER A 879 16.13 30.31 12.99
CA SER A 879 15.79 28.94 13.40
C SER A 879 17.08 28.17 13.65
N THR A 880 17.36 27.85 14.90
CA THR A 880 18.60 27.17 15.28
C THR A 880 18.42 26.30 16.52
N THR A 881 19.38 25.44 16.82
CA THR A 881 19.31 24.54 17.98
C THR A 881 19.82 25.23 19.24
N VAL A 882 19.19 24.89 20.37
CA VAL A 882 19.62 25.28 21.71
C VAL A 882 20.00 24.01 22.48
N ASP A 883 21.22 23.95 22.98
CA ASP A 883 21.72 22.83 23.79
C ASP A 883 21.96 23.30 25.22
N PHE A 884 21.37 22.60 26.19
CA PHE A 884 21.57 22.89 27.62
C PHE A 884 22.75 22.11 28.24
N GLY A 885 23.53 21.40 27.41
CA GLY A 885 24.62 20.52 27.79
C GLY A 885 24.17 19.06 27.92
N ASN A 886 25.14 18.14 27.93
CA ASN A 886 24.91 16.69 28.05
C ASN A 886 23.97 16.10 26.97
N GLY A 887 23.89 16.72 25.79
CA GLY A 887 23.05 16.27 24.68
C GLY A 887 21.57 16.65 24.81
N LEU A 888 21.22 17.59 25.69
CA LEU A 888 19.88 18.14 25.85
C LEU A 888 19.62 19.23 24.81
N VAL A 889 19.46 18.80 23.56
CA VAL A 889 19.33 19.67 22.39
C VAL A 889 17.87 19.77 21.96
N THR A 890 17.41 20.99 21.69
CA THR A 890 16.09 21.24 21.08
C THR A 890 16.06 20.85 19.61
N LEU A 891 14.86 20.64 19.06
CA LEU A 891 14.63 20.86 17.63
C LEU A 891 15.05 22.30 17.25
N PRO A 892 15.40 22.60 15.98
CA PRO A 892 15.56 23.98 15.55
C PRO A 892 14.35 24.81 15.94
N THR A 893 14.59 25.88 16.68
CA THR A 893 13.56 26.72 17.30
C THR A 893 13.91 28.19 17.13
N SER A 894 12.92 29.06 17.31
CA SER A 894 13.07 30.50 17.12
C SER A 894 13.97 31.11 18.19
N VAL A 895 15.10 31.66 17.76
CA VAL A 895 16.04 32.42 18.61
C VAL A 895 16.13 33.84 18.08
N ASN A 896 15.87 34.81 18.95
CA ASN A 896 15.99 36.22 18.62
C ASN A 896 17.38 36.75 19.00
N VAL A 897 17.99 37.54 18.12
CA VAL A 897 19.25 38.24 18.37
C VAL A 897 19.02 39.74 18.22
N VAL A 898 19.36 40.50 19.25
CA VAL A 898 19.18 41.96 19.28
C VAL A 898 20.02 42.62 18.18
N THR A 899 19.40 43.47 17.37
CA THR A 899 20.10 44.28 16.35
C THR A 899 20.39 45.69 16.83
N SER A 900 19.55 46.26 17.69
CA SER A 900 19.76 47.53 18.38
C SER A 900 18.88 47.63 19.62
N SER A 901 19.30 48.36 20.67
CA SER A 901 18.52 48.52 21.90
C SER A 901 18.78 49.85 22.62
N SER A 902 17.84 50.27 23.48
CA SER A 902 17.94 51.50 24.29
C SER A 902 17.15 51.40 25.61
N PRO A 903 17.66 51.95 26.73
CA PRO A 903 19.00 52.55 26.89
C PRO A 903 20.09 51.47 27.05
N GLY A 904 21.13 51.51 26.21
CA GLY A 904 22.25 50.55 26.27
C GLY A 904 21.96 49.19 25.63
N THR A 905 22.90 48.24 25.76
CA THR A 905 22.79 46.86 25.24
C THR A 905 22.01 45.94 26.20
N LEU A 906 21.50 44.81 25.69
CA LEU A 906 20.83 43.80 26.52
C LEU A 906 21.80 43.24 27.58
N GLY A 907 23.05 42.95 27.21
CA GLY A 907 24.06 42.49 28.18
C GLY A 907 24.33 43.49 29.31
N ASN A 908 24.33 44.80 29.03
CA ASN A 908 24.47 45.82 30.07
C ASN A 908 23.24 45.88 30.99
N PHE A 909 22.05 45.72 30.42
CA PHE A 909 20.80 45.63 31.19
C PHE A 909 20.81 44.43 32.15
N LEU A 910 21.38 43.30 31.72
CA LEU A 910 21.51 42.06 32.50
C LEU A 910 22.79 41.99 33.36
N SER A 911 23.50 43.11 33.55
CA SER A 911 24.79 43.13 34.29
C SER A 911 24.72 42.60 35.71
N ARG A 912 23.52 42.58 36.33
CA ARG A 912 23.29 41.99 37.66
C ARG A 912 23.44 40.46 37.66
N SER A 913 23.06 39.77 36.59
CA SER A 913 23.22 38.31 36.47
C SER A 913 24.51 37.92 35.76
N GLY A 914 25.07 38.84 34.96
CA GLY A 914 26.17 38.55 34.04
C GLY A 914 25.72 37.75 32.80
N ALA A 915 24.42 37.57 32.61
CA ALA A 915 23.85 36.90 31.46
C ALA A 915 24.00 37.75 30.18
N VAL A 916 24.13 37.07 29.05
CA VAL A 916 24.22 37.67 27.70
C VAL A 916 22.97 37.39 26.86
N GLY A 917 21.89 36.98 27.52
CA GLY A 917 20.58 36.73 26.94
C GLY A 917 19.55 36.39 28.01
N VAL A 918 18.29 36.40 27.61
CA VAL A 918 17.14 36.04 28.45
C VAL A 918 16.50 34.78 27.88
N LEU A 919 16.41 33.74 28.71
CA LEU A 919 15.66 32.52 28.44
C LEU A 919 14.27 32.65 29.07
N GLY A 920 13.34 33.22 28.29
CA GLY A 920 11.95 33.38 28.68
C GLY A 920 11.19 32.05 28.60
N ILE A 921 10.76 31.53 29.75
CA ILE A 921 10.10 30.23 29.89
C ILE A 921 8.65 30.33 30.38
N GLY A 922 8.08 31.52 30.53
CA GLY A 922 6.66 31.68 30.81
C GLY A 922 5.77 31.03 29.73
N PRO A 923 4.72 30.28 30.08
CA PRO A 923 3.67 29.90 29.14
C PRO A 923 2.81 31.13 28.77
N ASN A 924 2.09 31.13 27.65
CA ASN A 924 0.91 31.99 27.41
C ASN A 924 1.02 33.51 27.70
N ASN A 925 2.17 34.16 27.48
CA ASN A 925 2.33 35.60 27.75
C ASN A 925 1.58 36.55 26.77
N GLY A 926 0.81 36.01 25.80
CA GLY A 926 -0.06 36.79 24.91
C GLY A 926 0.64 37.49 23.74
N PHE A 927 1.91 37.20 23.47
CA PHE A 927 2.63 37.78 22.32
C PHE A 927 2.66 36.82 21.12
N PRO A 928 2.21 37.25 19.93
CA PRO A 928 2.27 36.42 18.72
C PRO A 928 3.73 36.25 18.24
N GLY A 929 4.25 35.02 18.26
CA GLY A 929 5.45 34.63 17.50
C GLY A 929 6.62 33.95 18.24
N THR A 930 6.56 33.70 19.55
CA THR A 930 7.66 33.06 20.31
C THR A 930 7.16 32.08 21.35
N SER A 931 7.20 30.77 21.05
CA SER A 931 6.98 29.73 22.06
C SER A 931 8.21 29.62 22.99
N SER A 932 8.01 29.14 24.22
CA SER A 932 9.12 28.81 25.13
C SER A 932 10.04 27.78 24.46
N ILE A 933 11.35 27.93 24.62
CA ILE A 933 12.35 26.98 24.07
C ILE A 933 12.15 25.57 24.62
N VAL A 934 11.60 25.45 25.83
CA VAL A 934 11.26 24.15 26.45
C VAL A 934 10.32 23.34 25.56
N THR A 935 9.37 24.00 24.88
CA THR A 935 8.40 23.30 24.02
C THR A 935 9.04 22.64 22.79
N ALA A 936 10.25 23.05 22.43
CA ALA A 936 11.04 22.46 21.35
C ALA A 936 11.96 21.30 21.82
N MET A 937 11.94 20.95 23.10
CA MET A 937 12.66 19.80 23.64
C MET A 937 12.02 18.47 23.18
N PRO A 938 12.82 17.40 22.98
CA PRO A 938 12.31 16.13 22.49
C PRO A 938 11.50 15.35 23.55
N GLY A 939 10.52 14.57 23.09
CA GLY A 939 9.76 13.65 23.93
C GLY A 939 9.03 14.33 25.09
N LEU A 940 9.06 13.73 26.28
CA LEU A 940 8.39 14.26 27.47
C LEU A 940 9.13 15.44 28.10
N LEU A 941 10.36 15.75 27.68
CA LEU A 941 11.14 16.88 28.20
C LEU A 941 10.47 18.24 27.92
N ASN A 942 9.56 18.31 26.95
CA ASN A 942 8.79 19.52 26.64
C ASN A 942 7.57 19.76 27.54
N ASN A 943 7.22 18.82 28.44
CA ASN A 943 6.02 18.93 29.26
C ASN A 943 6.07 20.08 30.29
N GLY A 944 7.27 20.52 30.67
CA GLY A 944 7.47 21.55 31.69
C GLY A 944 8.90 21.62 32.21
N VAL A 945 9.10 22.53 33.16
CA VAL A 945 10.35 22.69 33.90
C VAL A 945 10.09 22.84 35.39
N LEU A 946 10.80 22.08 36.21
CA LEU A 946 10.89 22.29 37.65
C LEU A 946 12.12 23.17 37.95
N ILE A 947 11.89 24.28 38.63
CA ILE A 947 12.91 25.23 39.06
C ILE A 947 13.10 25.06 40.56
N ASP A 948 14.31 24.65 40.97
CA ASP A 948 14.67 24.54 42.38
C ASP A 948 15.96 25.34 42.62
N GLU A 949 15.79 26.60 43.01
CA GLU A 949 16.91 27.50 43.29
C GLU A 949 17.73 27.04 44.50
N SER A 950 17.09 26.38 45.46
CA SER A 950 17.73 25.90 46.69
C SER A 950 18.65 24.71 46.42
N ALA A 951 18.25 23.81 45.52
CA ALA A 951 19.06 22.69 45.05
C ALA A 951 19.99 23.07 43.88
N GLY A 952 19.83 24.27 43.30
CA GLY A 952 20.62 24.74 42.16
C GLY A 952 20.39 23.90 40.91
N ILE A 953 19.15 23.48 40.66
CA ILE A 953 18.79 22.65 39.49
C ILE A 953 17.61 23.23 38.71
N LEU A 954 17.67 23.04 37.40
CA LEU A 954 16.55 23.16 36.47
C LEU A 954 16.29 21.77 35.86
N GLN A 955 15.09 21.22 36.06
CA GLN A 955 14.72 19.91 35.51
C GLN A 955 13.69 20.06 34.40
N PHE A 956 14.00 19.58 33.21
CA PHE A 956 13.06 19.41 32.11
C PHE A 956 12.22 18.14 32.30
N GLY A 957 11.00 18.13 31.76
CA GLY A 957 10.12 16.96 31.77
C GLY A 957 8.90 17.07 32.68
N PRO A 958 8.11 15.99 32.85
CA PRO A 958 6.98 15.97 33.77
C PRO A 958 7.40 16.27 35.20
N ASN A 959 6.55 16.97 35.97
CA ASN A 959 6.84 17.29 37.38
C ASN A 959 7.13 16.02 38.20
N THR A 960 8.32 15.91 38.78
CA THR A 960 8.70 14.79 39.66
C THR A 960 8.51 15.06 41.15
N SER A 961 8.12 16.28 41.53
CA SER A 961 7.91 16.64 42.94
C SER A 961 6.57 16.16 43.46
N THR A 962 6.54 15.74 44.72
CA THR A 962 5.33 15.28 45.43
C THR A 962 4.75 16.42 46.29
N GLY A 963 4.05 17.37 45.65
CA GLY A 963 3.37 18.52 46.29
C GLY A 963 2.30 19.09 45.33
N ASN A 964 1.07 19.28 45.82
CA ASN A 964 -0.15 19.17 44.98
C ASN A 964 -0.86 20.50 44.64
N VAL A 965 -0.29 21.67 44.95
CA VAL A 965 -1.02 22.93 44.73
C VAL A 965 -0.69 23.50 43.35
N THR A 966 -1.49 23.09 42.37
CA THR A 966 -1.41 23.61 41.00
C THR A 966 -2.44 24.72 40.80
N ILE A 967 -1.98 25.90 40.41
CA ILE A 967 -2.84 27.02 40.01
C ILE A 967 -2.86 27.15 38.49
N SER A 968 -4.04 27.54 37.98
CA SER A 968 -4.26 27.78 36.55
C SER A 968 -3.80 29.18 36.16
N GLY A 969 -3.13 29.29 35.02
CA GLY A 969 -2.45 30.49 34.54
C GLY A 969 -0.95 30.46 34.86
N ALA A 970 -0.15 30.89 33.90
CA ALA A 970 1.28 31.16 34.02
C ALA A 970 1.68 32.04 32.81
N PRO A 971 2.58 33.03 32.97
CA PRO A 971 3.22 33.41 34.24
C PRO A 971 2.31 34.18 35.19
N ILE A 972 1.15 34.66 34.72
CA ILE A 972 0.17 35.38 35.54
C ILE A 972 -0.96 34.43 35.94
N SER A 973 -1.25 34.37 37.23
CA SER A 973 -2.37 33.61 37.79
C SER A 973 -3.20 34.51 38.70
N ASN A 974 -4.52 34.29 38.74
CA ASN A 974 -5.37 34.94 39.73
C ASN A 974 -5.25 34.21 41.07
N VAL A 975 -4.88 34.93 42.12
CA VAL A 975 -4.61 34.41 43.47
C VAL A 975 -5.17 35.37 44.53
N ALA A 976 -5.15 34.96 45.80
CA ALA A 976 -5.56 35.80 46.91
C ALA A 976 -4.33 36.31 47.66
N VAL A 977 -4.15 37.62 47.79
CA VAL A 977 -3.02 38.25 48.47
C VAL A 977 -3.48 38.86 49.78
N GLN A 978 -2.74 38.59 50.84
CA GLN A 978 -2.96 39.13 52.18
C GLN A 978 -1.73 39.93 52.62
N ILE A 979 -1.96 41.15 53.10
CA ILE A 979 -0.94 42.02 53.66
C ILE A 979 -1.14 42.08 55.18
N ASN A 980 -0.11 41.70 55.93
CA ASN A 980 -0.15 41.47 57.37
C ASN A 980 -1.33 40.53 57.73
N ASN A 981 -2.21 40.97 58.63
CA ASN A 981 -3.44 40.25 58.99
C ASN A 981 -4.69 40.90 58.35
N GLY A 982 -4.52 41.62 57.24
CA GLY A 982 -5.61 42.24 56.49
C GLY A 982 -6.51 41.23 55.76
N PRO A 983 -7.56 41.69 55.06
CA PRO A 983 -8.40 40.81 54.25
C PRO A 983 -7.62 40.21 53.07
N LEU A 984 -8.02 39.01 52.66
CA LEU A 984 -7.58 38.41 51.39
C LEU A 984 -8.15 39.23 50.23
N GLN A 985 -7.28 39.66 49.33
CA GLN A 985 -7.63 40.45 48.16
C GLN A 985 -7.33 39.64 46.90
N GLN A 986 -8.34 39.45 46.05
CA GLN A 986 -8.13 38.81 44.75
C GLN A 986 -7.27 39.70 43.86
N ALA A 987 -6.16 39.17 43.37
CA ALA A 987 -5.24 39.90 42.51
C ALA A 987 -4.61 38.99 41.45
N PRO A 988 -4.38 39.51 40.23
CA PRO A 988 -3.47 38.88 39.29
C PRO A 988 -2.04 39.03 39.80
N VAL A 989 -1.33 37.91 39.91
CA VAL A 989 0.08 37.85 40.34
C VAL A 989 0.90 37.14 39.27
N MET A 990 2.01 37.76 38.87
CA MET A 990 3.02 37.19 38.00
C MET A 990 4.09 36.50 38.86
N PHE A 991 4.25 35.18 38.67
CA PHE A 991 5.33 34.42 39.28
C PHE A 991 6.57 34.49 38.39
N ASP A 992 7.44 35.43 38.72
CA ASP A 992 8.56 35.86 37.87
C ASP A 992 9.91 35.67 38.56
N SER A 993 10.65 34.65 38.11
CA SER A 993 11.99 34.31 38.59
C SER A 993 13.03 35.39 38.26
N GLY A 994 12.82 36.17 37.19
CA GLY A 994 13.67 37.31 36.81
C GLY A 994 13.28 38.64 37.49
N GLY A 995 12.21 38.65 38.29
CA GLY A 995 11.60 39.87 38.86
C GLY A 995 12.35 40.49 40.05
N ILE A 996 13.56 40.03 40.36
CA ILE A 996 14.39 40.52 41.48
C ILE A 996 13.65 40.40 42.83
N ASN A 997 13.29 41.52 43.46
CA ASN A 997 12.56 41.58 44.74
C ASN A 997 11.04 41.74 44.55
N GLY A 998 10.56 41.76 43.31
CA GLY A 998 9.16 41.89 42.97
C GLY A 998 8.62 43.32 43.00
N THR A 999 7.35 43.44 42.62
CA THR A 999 6.59 44.69 42.65
C THR A 999 5.17 44.44 43.15
N ILE A 1000 4.55 45.43 43.78
CA ILE A 1000 3.17 45.31 44.27
C ILE A 1000 2.36 46.57 43.94
N PRO A 1001 1.15 46.47 43.37
CA PRO A 1001 0.33 47.64 43.08
C PRO A 1001 -0.07 48.39 44.36
N SER A 1002 -0.04 49.73 44.29
CA SER A 1002 -0.46 50.63 45.37
C SER A 1002 -1.84 50.29 45.93
N ALA A 1003 -2.78 49.91 45.05
CA ALA A 1003 -4.13 49.52 45.42
C ALA A 1003 -4.18 48.22 46.25
N LEU A 1004 -3.25 47.29 46.03
CA LEU A 1004 -3.23 45.99 46.71
C LEU A 1004 -2.63 46.09 48.12
N VAL A 1005 -1.61 46.94 48.29
CA VAL A 1005 -0.88 47.13 49.56
C VAL A 1005 -1.38 48.33 50.38
N GLY A 1006 -2.17 49.23 49.79
CA GLY A 1006 -2.65 50.44 50.45
C GLY A 1006 -1.57 51.49 50.71
N LEU A 1007 -0.50 51.50 49.91
CA LEU A 1007 0.64 52.43 50.03
C LEU A 1007 0.78 53.31 48.78
N PRO A 1008 1.32 54.53 48.88
CA PRO A 1008 1.64 55.35 47.71
C PRO A 1008 2.65 54.65 46.78
N SER A 1009 2.46 54.78 45.47
CA SER A 1009 3.42 54.30 44.47
C SER A 1009 4.70 55.14 44.45
N GLY A 1010 5.82 54.53 44.05
CA GLY A 1010 7.11 55.23 43.91
C GLY A 1010 8.12 54.97 45.03
N GLY A 1011 7.79 54.08 45.98
CA GLY A 1011 8.67 53.64 47.07
C GLY A 1011 8.61 52.12 47.27
N PHE A 1012 9.31 51.61 48.27
CA PHE A 1012 9.28 50.18 48.63
C PHE A 1012 8.29 49.90 49.77
N VAL A 1013 7.80 48.67 49.85
CA VAL A 1013 6.99 48.24 51.00
C VAL A 1013 7.85 48.31 52.28
N PRO A 1014 7.34 48.85 53.41
CA PRO A 1014 8.10 48.94 54.65
C PRO A 1014 8.57 47.56 55.14
N ALA A 1015 9.80 47.48 55.66
CA ALA A 1015 10.30 46.29 56.31
C ALA A 1015 9.42 45.89 57.50
N GLY A 1016 9.26 44.58 57.73
CA GLY A 1016 8.35 44.03 58.73
C GLY A 1016 6.93 43.79 58.23
N THR A 1017 6.64 44.08 56.95
CA THR A 1017 5.32 43.80 56.35
C THR A 1017 5.26 42.34 55.92
N THR A 1018 4.29 41.59 56.42
CA THR A 1018 4.08 40.20 55.97
C THR A 1018 3.23 40.20 54.71
N ILE A 1019 3.70 39.52 53.66
CA ILE A 1019 2.97 39.33 52.41
C ILE A 1019 2.75 37.83 52.26
N SER A 1020 1.49 37.43 52.23
CA SER A 1020 1.07 36.03 52.06
C SER A 1020 0.23 35.90 50.81
N VAL A 1021 0.57 34.94 49.96
CA VAL A 1021 -0.15 34.64 48.72
C VAL A 1021 -0.75 33.25 48.82
N TYR A 1022 -2.06 33.16 48.58
CA TYR A 1022 -2.86 31.96 48.67
C TYR A 1022 -3.46 31.61 47.31
N THR A 1023 -3.98 30.38 47.17
CA THR A 1023 -4.86 30.01 46.06
C THR A 1023 -6.03 31.00 45.93
N SER A 1024 -6.65 31.08 44.75
CA SER A 1024 -7.72 32.05 44.47
C SER A 1024 -8.97 31.89 45.34
N ASP A 1025 -9.19 30.71 45.92
CA ASP A 1025 -10.25 30.47 46.91
C ASP A 1025 -9.86 30.95 48.33
N GLY A 1026 -8.61 31.38 48.53
CA GLY A 1026 -8.07 31.81 49.82
C GLY A 1026 -7.75 30.66 50.79
N GLN A 1027 -7.87 29.40 50.36
CA GLN A 1027 -7.85 28.25 51.27
C GLN A 1027 -6.45 27.68 51.51
N THR A 1028 -5.56 27.76 50.52
CA THR A 1028 -4.22 27.14 50.58
C THR A 1028 -3.14 28.20 50.42
N LEU A 1029 -2.22 28.29 51.37
CA LEU A 1029 -1.08 29.19 51.28
C LEU A 1029 -0.09 28.68 50.21
N LEU A 1030 0.28 29.52 49.25
CA LEU A 1030 1.31 29.22 48.26
C LEU A 1030 2.69 29.60 48.78
N TYR A 1031 2.86 30.83 49.27
CA TYR A 1031 4.07 31.28 49.95
C TYR A 1031 3.78 32.49 50.85
N SER A 1032 4.65 32.71 51.84
CA SER A 1032 4.58 33.89 52.72
C SER A 1032 5.98 34.33 53.10
N TYR A 1033 6.18 35.64 53.25
CA TYR A 1033 7.41 36.19 53.79
C TYR A 1033 7.15 37.54 54.46
N THR A 1034 8.06 37.91 55.35
CA THR A 1034 8.09 39.25 55.93
C THR A 1034 9.18 40.06 55.22
N THR A 1035 8.81 41.22 54.68
CA THR A 1035 9.72 42.11 53.98
C THR A 1035 10.87 42.56 54.90
N THR A 1036 12.04 42.74 54.32
CA THR A 1036 13.21 43.30 55.02
C THR A 1036 13.67 44.59 54.35
N ALA A 1037 14.68 45.26 54.90
CA ALA A 1037 15.24 46.45 54.27
C ALA A 1037 15.86 46.18 52.88
N THR A 1038 16.25 44.94 52.60
CA THR A 1038 16.95 44.55 51.36
C THR A 1038 16.16 43.54 50.50
N ASN A 1039 15.08 42.98 51.02
CA ASN A 1039 14.14 42.11 50.31
C ASN A 1039 12.72 42.64 50.50
N THR A 1040 12.34 43.59 49.66
CA THR A 1040 11.04 44.25 49.70
C THR A 1040 10.60 44.66 48.29
N PRO A 1041 9.33 44.47 47.91
CA PRO A 1041 8.83 44.79 46.58
C PRO A 1041 8.65 46.29 46.41
N PHE A 1042 8.84 46.77 45.19
CA PHE A 1042 8.58 48.16 44.83
C PHE A 1042 7.08 48.40 44.60
N VAL A 1043 6.55 49.51 45.10
CA VAL A 1043 5.13 49.86 44.99
C VAL A 1043 4.85 50.59 43.67
N THR A 1044 4.08 49.97 42.79
CA THR A 1044 3.74 50.50 41.45
C THR A 1044 2.39 51.23 41.46
N SER A 1045 2.16 52.13 40.49
CA SER A 1045 0.90 52.89 40.37
C SER A 1045 -0.25 52.09 39.73
N GLY A 1046 -0.03 50.82 39.40
CA GLY A 1046 -0.94 49.92 38.70
C GLY A 1046 -0.21 48.68 38.19
N GLY A 1047 -0.87 47.89 37.34
CA GLY A 1047 -0.33 46.62 36.81
C GLY A 1047 -0.62 45.42 37.72
N VAL A 1048 0.07 44.31 37.46
CA VAL A 1048 -0.04 43.08 38.26
C VAL A 1048 1.04 43.06 39.34
N MET A 1049 0.80 42.36 40.45
CA MET A 1049 1.87 42.10 41.42
C MET A 1049 2.87 41.12 40.81
N ASN A 1050 4.16 41.37 40.99
CA ASN A 1050 5.25 40.51 40.56
C ASN A 1050 5.94 39.94 41.80
N THR A 1051 6.07 38.62 41.88
CA THR A 1051 6.63 37.96 43.08
C THR A 1051 8.11 38.22 43.30
N GLY A 1052 8.86 38.48 42.23
CA GLY A 1052 10.30 38.32 42.22
C GLY A 1052 10.74 36.89 42.58
N HIS A 1053 11.99 36.76 43.03
CA HIS A 1053 12.63 35.49 43.37
C HIS A 1053 12.04 34.79 44.61
N VAL A 1054 11.31 35.49 45.48
CA VAL A 1054 10.94 34.99 46.82
C VAL A 1054 10.30 33.60 46.83
N PRO A 1055 9.26 33.29 46.03
CA PRO A 1055 8.67 31.96 46.04
C PRO A 1055 9.63 30.89 45.47
N PHE A 1056 10.47 31.22 44.48
CA PHE A 1056 11.45 30.29 43.88
C PHE A 1056 12.61 29.96 44.83
N ALA A 1057 13.01 30.94 45.66
CA ALA A 1057 14.03 30.74 46.69
C ALA A 1057 13.53 29.93 47.90
N GLN A 1058 12.20 29.88 48.12
CA GLN A 1058 11.60 29.16 49.23
C GLN A 1058 11.29 27.69 48.92
N GLN A 1059 10.97 27.36 47.67
CA GLN A 1059 10.46 26.04 47.29
C GLN A 1059 10.67 25.74 45.79
N PRO A 1060 10.68 24.46 45.38
CA PRO A 1060 10.67 24.08 43.98
C PRO A 1060 9.35 24.46 43.31
N ILE A 1061 9.41 25.16 42.18
CA ILE A 1061 8.23 25.59 41.42
C ILE A 1061 8.26 24.95 40.03
N TYR A 1062 7.16 24.27 39.67
CA TYR A 1062 7.02 23.65 38.36
C TYR A 1062 6.16 24.50 37.43
N VAL A 1063 6.68 24.75 36.22
CA VAL A 1063 5.99 25.45 35.14
C VAL A 1063 5.62 24.44 34.06
N SER A 1064 4.33 24.25 33.82
CA SER A 1064 3.80 23.27 32.86
C SER A 1064 3.46 23.89 31.51
N TYR A 1065 3.76 23.14 30.44
CA TYR A 1065 3.35 23.44 29.06
C TYR A 1065 2.34 22.44 28.47
N SER A 1066 1.73 21.60 29.33
CA SER A 1066 0.73 20.60 28.91
C SER A 1066 -0.42 21.20 28.06
N PRO A 1067 -1.04 20.41 27.15
CA PRO A 1067 -1.85 20.88 26.00
C PRO A 1067 -3.22 21.52 26.33
N THR A 1068 -3.51 21.88 27.57
CA THR A 1068 -4.82 22.41 28.01
C THR A 1068 -5.05 23.90 27.64
N ALA A 1069 -4.27 24.46 26.72
CA ALA A 1069 -4.27 25.87 26.29
C ALA A 1069 -4.03 26.93 27.40
N ILE A 1070 -3.96 26.54 28.68
CA ILE A 1070 -3.70 27.38 29.83
C ILE A 1070 -2.51 26.78 30.60
N GLY A 1071 -1.34 27.43 30.56
CA GLY A 1071 -0.18 27.02 31.36
C GLY A 1071 -0.50 27.04 32.86
N THR A 1072 0.16 26.16 33.63
CA THR A 1072 -0.09 26.02 35.08
C THR A 1072 1.21 26.13 35.87
N THR A 1073 1.11 26.67 37.07
CA THR A 1073 2.22 26.75 38.03
C THR A 1073 1.92 25.84 39.22
N THR A 1074 2.85 24.96 39.60
CA THR A 1074 2.69 24.06 40.75
C THR A 1074 3.69 24.44 41.85
N PHE A 1075 3.18 24.60 43.06
CA PHE A 1075 3.92 24.90 44.30
C PHE A 1075 4.00 23.64 45.16
N ASN A 1076 5.13 23.46 45.86
CA ASN A 1076 5.44 22.25 46.63
C ASN A 1076 5.40 22.47 48.14
#